data_AF-A0A8T5SJ91-F1
#
_entry.id   AF-A0A8T5SJ91-F1
#
_cell.length_a   1.000
_cell.length_b   1.000
_cell.length_c   1.000
_cell.angle_alpha   90.00
_cell.angle_beta   90.00
_cell.angle_gamma   90.00
#
_symmetry.space_group_name_H-M   'P 1'
#
loop_
_entity.id
_entity.type
_entity.pdbx_description
1 polymer ?
#
loop_
_entity_poly.entity_id
_entity_poly.type
_entity_poly.pdbx_seq_one_letter_code
_entity_poly.pdbx_strand_id
1 'polypeptide(L)'
;MSPPNTSKPKKNDKPKAPRTPSPEPAMTESGDIKQGTIAKFMRKRTQLVGFETGLNKHTQYSIEFLDNAIDALESWWWKSKKRPRLQDKLDLKLVEEVRAKLEEGQIDTIAISKQLERDIKAGKEVETTPRRKETIEERITEFRKFLMPLRSLLSKREPLVVMELKEVQMPDLVSIDDEEGFKVYEFTCFDTGVGMVPSDLEKFGIYLASSKSEKLRQTRGSQGFGAPSAFSDAQNTTGKPIFTVSKRFTSADATVTNFYTTTANTKDYVGGPVDMDLPFNHGTYIRLYYLNIQYRRGYADIYAEMASLLNSHVTIIFIDPYGKVHIFPRRVIGFPDEPKYAQPHPASIRIGEFQDLLRETGESELRGFLTKAFCRLSSNRAKTIVSNASKDLRRRHLDDLKMTTPTDSLSKTEVELLYRSFSNEDYIAPPTDTVVPVGEEVFEQTIQLAYNPDFATAVTRKPTSGKGLSFAVEVCIAYGGEIKPASSAPMVLWRFVNRVPKLRDNSDCATWKAAASVNWKNYKLPTFDNGIPRGPLMVFIHVAGAYVHVMFKGQSKQALAEDEVLLREIKLALEDAGRRFRRFITRRETARRKAKRAGILAMYADQFAQSLITIANDGRKKPLFDAETIASKIRDSITGFETVEDQEETEADGIGSDLVADMPLDDEVVEEGELE
;
A
#
# COMPACT_ATOMS: atom_id res chain seq x y z
N MET A 1 -9.24 63.20 88.90
CA MET A 1 -9.39 63.76 87.55
C MET A 1 -10.07 62.72 86.68
N SER A 2 -11.35 62.93 86.37
CA SER A 2 -12.05 62.31 85.23
C SER A 2 -11.58 63.00 83.92
N PRO A 3 -11.93 62.57 82.67
CA PRO A 3 -12.78 61.45 82.23
C PRO A 3 -12.15 60.68 80.99
N PRO A 4 -12.86 60.16 79.96
CA PRO A 4 -13.23 58.75 79.82
C PRO A 4 -13.05 58.12 78.39
N ASN A 5 -13.48 56.86 78.24
CA ASN A 5 -14.13 56.22 77.06
C ASN A 5 -13.53 56.39 75.65
N THR A 6 -13.39 55.29 74.89
CA THR A 6 -14.48 54.87 74.00
C THR A 6 -14.49 53.36 73.70
N SER A 7 -15.67 52.78 73.84
CA SER A 7 -16.05 51.43 73.42
C SER A 7 -16.72 51.43 72.04
N LYS A 8 -16.45 50.41 71.20
CA LYS A 8 -17.35 49.62 70.30
C LYS A 8 -16.60 49.11 69.05
N PRO A 9 -17.05 48.06 68.33
CA PRO A 9 -17.87 46.90 68.72
C PRO A 9 -17.25 45.54 68.28
N LYS A 10 -17.83 44.44 68.77
CA LYS A 10 -17.59 43.05 68.34
C LYS A 10 -17.75 42.88 66.82
N LYS A 11 -16.78 42.23 66.17
CA LYS A 11 -16.94 41.65 64.82
C LYS A 11 -16.90 40.12 64.93
N ASN A 12 -18.00 39.54 64.49
CA ASN A 12 -18.35 38.13 64.33
C ASN A 12 -17.20 37.13 64.18
N ASP A 13 -17.32 36.04 64.94
CA ASP A 13 -16.74 34.73 64.63
C ASP A 13 -17.08 34.33 63.18
N LYS A 14 -16.04 34.15 62.36
CA LYS A 14 -16.11 33.33 61.15
C LYS A 14 -15.26 32.08 61.41
N PRO A 15 -15.77 30.87 61.14
CA PRO A 15 -14.99 29.64 61.30
C PRO A 15 -13.80 29.64 60.32
N LYS A 16 -12.62 29.27 60.83
CA LYS A 16 -11.39 29.10 60.05
C LYS A 16 -11.63 28.04 58.96
N ALA A 17 -11.48 28.43 57.69
CA ALA A 17 -11.33 27.49 56.59
C ALA A 17 -10.06 26.63 56.80
N PRO A 18 -10.08 25.34 56.43
CA PRO A 18 -8.91 24.48 56.55
C PRO A 18 -7.79 25.04 55.66
N ARG A 19 -6.60 25.23 56.24
CA ARG A 19 -5.39 25.63 55.51
C ARG A 19 -5.06 24.53 54.49
N THR A 20 -5.24 24.82 53.21
CA THR A 20 -4.60 24.08 52.13
C THR A 20 -3.09 24.08 52.36
N PRO A 21 -2.39 22.94 52.22
CA PRO A 21 -0.94 22.92 52.29
C PRO A 21 -0.40 23.82 51.18
N SER A 22 0.47 24.76 51.56
CA SER A 22 1.24 25.57 50.63
C SER A 22 1.96 24.65 49.65
N PRO A 23 1.89 24.91 48.33
CA PRO A 23 2.67 24.12 47.39
C PRO A 23 4.14 24.33 47.73
N GLU A 24 4.86 23.22 47.91
CA GLU A 24 6.31 23.24 47.98
C GLU A 24 6.85 24.06 46.80
N PRO A 25 7.87 24.92 47.00
CA PRO A 25 8.42 25.69 45.91
C PRO A 25 8.99 24.70 44.90
N ALA A 26 8.35 24.62 43.73
CA ALA A 26 8.87 23.87 42.60
C ALA A 26 10.31 24.33 42.39
N MET A 27 11.26 23.40 42.52
CA MET A 27 12.65 23.67 42.17
C MET A 27 12.65 24.25 40.76
N THR A 28 13.01 25.52 40.63
CA THR A 28 13.21 26.15 39.33
C THR A 28 14.38 25.43 38.69
N GLU A 29 14.11 24.49 37.79
CA GLU A 29 15.10 23.84 36.95
C GLU A 29 15.81 24.94 36.14
N SER A 30 16.94 25.41 36.66
CA SER A 30 17.76 26.49 36.10
C SER A 30 18.69 25.96 35.01
N GLY A 31 18.13 25.18 34.08
CA GLY A 31 18.83 24.68 32.91
C GLY A 31 18.31 25.36 31.64
N ASP A 32 19.21 25.85 30.80
CA ASP A 32 18.85 26.39 29.47
C ASP A 32 18.37 25.28 28.51
N ILE A 33 18.72 24.02 28.79
CA ILE A 33 18.29 22.85 28.02
C ILE A 33 16.91 22.41 28.50
N LYS A 34 15.91 22.54 27.62
CA LYS A 34 14.52 22.11 27.88
C LYS A 34 14.19 20.83 27.11
N GLN A 35 13.65 19.83 27.80
CA GLN A 35 13.13 18.63 27.17
C GLN A 35 11.77 18.90 26.50
N GLY A 36 11.65 18.53 25.22
CA GLY A 36 10.38 18.58 24.47
C GLY A 36 9.70 17.21 24.42
N THR A 37 8.39 17.22 24.19
CA THR A 37 7.64 15.98 23.90
C THR A 37 7.79 15.59 22.43
N ILE A 38 7.54 14.31 22.12
CA ILE A 38 7.50 13.83 20.75
C ILE A 38 6.42 14.54 19.92
N ALA A 39 5.26 14.82 20.51
CA ALA A 39 4.18 15.54 19.84
C ALA A 39 4.59 16.95 19.45
N LYS A 40 5.33 17.67 20.33
CA LYS A 40 5.86 19.01 20.03
C LYS A 40 6.89 18.97 18.90
N PHE A 41 7.74 17.94 18.85
CA PHE A 41 8.70 17.75 17.76
C PHE A 41 7.98 17.46 16.43
N MET A 42 7.10 16.47 16.41
CA MET A 42 6.42 16.03 15.19
C MET A 42 5.48 17.09 14.62
N ARG A 43 4.79 17.86 15.46
CA ARG A 43 3.97 19.00 15.01
C ARG A 43 4.74 20.04 14.21
N LYS A 44 6.03 20.24 14.51
CA LYS A 44 6.90 21.17 13.79
C LYS A 44 7.55 20.54 12.55
N ARG A 45 7.50 19.21 12.43
CA ARG A 45 8.28 18.40 11.50
C ARG A 45 7.42 17.34 10.80
N THR A 46 6.17 17.66 10.47
CA THR A 46 5.22 16.74 9.82
C THR A 46 5.69 16.30 8.42
N GLN A 47 6.58 17.07 7.78
CA GLN A 47 7.23 16.69 6.52
C GLN A 47 8.07 15.40 6.62
N LEU A 48 8.60 15.06 7.80
CA LEU A 48 9.42 13.83 7.98
C LEU A 48 8.63 12.55 7.73
N VAL A 49 7.31 12.61 7.84
CA VAL A 49 6.37 11.51 7.65
C VAL A 49 5.47 11.73 6.43
N GLY A 50 5.81 12.68 5.56
CA GLY A 50 5.14 12.86 4.26
C GLY A 50 3.93 13.80 4.25
N PHE A 51 3.66 14.55 5.33
CA PHE A 51 2.64 15.61 5.35
C PHE A 51 3.24 16.97 4.95
N GLU A 52 4.11 16.98 3.95
CA GLU A 52 4.56 18.21 3.31
C GLU A 52 3.45 18.77 2.41
N THR A 53 3.34 20.09 2.34
CA THR A 53 2.45 20.76 1.40
C THR A 53 2.83 20.40 -0.04
N GLY A 54 1.87 19.93 -0.83
CA GLY A 54 2.11 19.50 -2.20
C GLY A 54 1.18 18.37 -2.64
N LEU A 55 1.44 17.82 -3.83
CA LEU A 55 0.57 16.82 -4.46
C LEU A 55 0.47 15.53 -3.64
N ASN A 56 1.54 15.20 -2.92
CA ASN A 56 1.64 13.96 -2.15
C ASN A 56 0.85 13.98 -0.85
N LYS A 57 0.50 15.15 -0.31
CA LYS A 57 -0.17 15.28 0.98
C LYS A 57 -1.50 14.52 1.00
N HIS A 58 -2.33 14.70 -0.03
CA HIS A 58 -3.60 13.96 -0.19
C HIS A 58 -3.40 12.44 -0.19
N THR A 59 -2.32 12.00 -0.85
CA THR A 59 -1.96 10.58 -0.92
C THR A 59 -1.52 10.07 0.45
N GLN A 60 -0.76 10.87 1.21
CA GLN A 60 -0.35 10.49 2.57
C GLN A 60 -1.54 10.32 3.51
N TYR A 61 -2.54 11.21 3.46
CA TYR A 61 -3.81 11.00 4.18
C TYR A 61 -4.47 9.68 3.78
N SER A 62 -4.56 9.40 2.47
CA SER A 62 -5.16 8.17 1.96
C SER A 62 -4.38 6.92 2.41
N ILE A 63 -3.04 6.95 2.39
CA ILE A 63 -2.16 5.88 2.90
C ILE A 63 -2.47 5.58 4.36
N GLU A 64 -2.39 6.59 5.23
CA GLU A 64 -2.48 6.36 6.67
C GLU A 64 -3.85 5.84 7.10
N PHE A 65 -4.94 6.33 6.52
CA PHE A 65 -6.28 5.90 6.91
C PHE A 65 -6.73 4.61 6.22
N LEU A 66 -6.42 4.42 4.93
CA LEU A 66 -6.77 3.17 4.23
C LEU A 66 -6.04 1.97 4.82
N ASP A 67 -4.74 2.09 5.09
CA ASP A 67 -3.95 0.98 5.60
C ASP A 67 -4.39 0.57 7.02
N ASN A 68 -4.73 1.56 7.86
CA ASN A 68 -5.27 1.30 9.18
C ASN A 68 -6.68 0.69 9.13
N ALA A 69 -7.51 1.12 8.19
CA ALA A 69 -8.84 0.57 7.95
C ALA A 69 -8.76 -0.91 7.51
N ILE A 70 -7.87 -1.25 6.57
CA ILE A 70 -7.68 -2.63 6.12
C ILE A 70 -7.11 -3.51 7.25
N ASP A 71 -6.12 -3.03 8.00
CA ASP A 71 -5.61 -3.77 9.18
C ASP A 71 -6.73 -4.00 10.22
N ALA A 72 -7.66 -3.05 10.39
CA ALA A 72 -8.81 -3.18 11.28
C ALA A 72 -9.86 -4.18 10.76
N LEU A 73 -10.07 -4.25 9.45
CA LEU A 73 -10.93 -5.24 8.78
C LEU A 73 -10.38 -6.66 8.90
N GLU A 74 -9.10 -6.85 8.60
CA GLU A 74 -8.43 -8.14 8.77
C GLU A 74 -8.47 -8.59 10.24
N SER A 75 -8.20 -7.66 11.17
CA SER A 75 -8.30 -7.92 12.63
C SER A 75 -9.71 -8.33 13.06
N TRP A 76 -10.74 -7.74 12.47
CA TRP A 76 -12.12 -8.14 12.71
C TRP A 76 -12.39 -9.55 12.20
N TRP A 77 -11.91 -9.87 11.00
CA TRP A 77 -12.08 -11.18 10.39
C TRP A 77 -11.45 -12.31 11.22
N TRP A 78 -10.26 -12.08 11.78
CA TRP A 78 -9.57 -13.05 12.64
C TRP A 78 -10.23 -13.20 14.01
N LYS A 79 -10.72 -12.10 14.60
CA LYS A 79 -11.33 -12.10 15.95
C LYS A 79 -12.80 -12.53 15.96
N SER A 80 -13.51 -12.37 14.85
CA SER A 80 -14.93 -12.71 14.76
C SER A 80 -15.14 -14.22 14.68
N LYS A 81 -15.90 -14.77 15.63
CA LYS A 81 -16.32 -16.18 15.62
C LYS A 81 -17.42 -16.45 14.57
N LYS A 82 -18.18 -15.42 14.20
CA LYS A 82 -19.32 -15.52 13.25
C LYS A 82 -19.02 -14.68 12.02
N ARG A 83 -18.41 -15.32 11.02
CA ARG A 83 -18.08 -14.67 9.75
C ARG A 83 -19.34 -14.49 8.88
N PRO A 84 -19.45 -13.38 8.13
CA PRO A 84 -20.54 -13.21 7.17
C PRO A 84 -20.44 -14.26 6.06
N ARG A 85 -21.59 -14.65 5.49
CA ARG A 85 -21.63 -15.49 4.29
C ARG A 85 -21.47 -14.58 3.08
N LEU A 86 -20.25 -14.52 2.54
CA LEU A 86 -19.90 -13.71 1.38
C LEU A 86 -19.95 -14.56 0.11
N GLN A 87 -20.32 -13.94 -1.01
CA GLN A 87 -20.17 -14.51 -2.36
C GLN A 87 -18.71 -14.39 -2.83
N ASP A 88 -18.32 -15.21 -3.81
CA ASP A 88 -16.94 -15.28 -4.36
C ASP A 88 -16.41 -13.89 -4.71
N LYS A 89 -17.23 -13.13 -5.43
CA LYS A 89 -17.02 -11.72 -5.76
C LYS A 89 -18.25 -10.91 -5.40
N LEU A 90 -18.09 -9.60 -5.24
CA LEU A 90 -19.22 -8.71 -5.05
C LEU A 90 -20.07 -8.64 -6.34
N ASP A 91 -21.39 -8.70 -6.18
CA ASP A 91 -22.34 -8.60 -7.29
C ASP A 91 -22.24 -7.23 -7.98
N LEU A 92 -22.05 -7.24 -9.29
CA LEU A 92 -21.92 -6.03 -10.11
C LEU A 92 -23.18 -5.16 -10.06
N LYS A 93 -24.38 -5.76 -9.98
CA LYS A 93 -25.64 -5.01 -9.87
C LYS A 93 -25.70 -4.18 -8.59
N LEU A 94 -25.20 -4.74 -7.49
CA LEU A 94 -25.13 -4.04 -6.21
C LEU A 94 -24.12 -2.90 -6.26
N VAL A 95 -22.99 -3.09 -6.96
CA VAL A 95 -21.98 -2.06 -7.18
C VAL A 95 -22.56 -0.89 -7.98
N GLU A 96 -23.32 -1.17 -9.05
CA GLU A 96 -23.99 -0.15 -9.86
C GLU A 96 -25.05 0.62 -9.07
N GLU A 97 -25.86 -0.08 -8.25
CA GLU A 97 -26.85 0.55 -7.37
C GLU A 97 -26.20 1.53 -6.39
N VAL A 98 -25.12 1.10 -5.72
CA VAL A 98 -24.39 1.94 -4.75
C VAL A 98 -23.70 3.10 -5.45
N ARG A 99 -23.13 2.86 -6.64
CA ARG A 99 -22.53 3.91 -7.49
C ARG A 99 -23.54 5.00 -7.79
N ALA A 100 -24.72 4.65 -8.31
CA ALA A 100 -25.76 5.61 -8.66
C ALA A 100 -26.18 6.46 -7.46
N LYS A 101 -26.39 5.83 -6.29
CA LYS A 101 -26.74 6.53 -5.04
C LYS A 101 -25.64 7.43 -4.51
N LEU A 102 -24.37 7.06 -4.71
CA LEU A 102 -23.24 7.90 -4.32
C LEU A 102 -23.12 9.09 -5.27
N GLU A 103 -23.17 8.86 -6.58
CA GLU A 103 -23.03 9.89 -7.62
C GLU A 103 -24.14 10.96 -7.54
N GLU A 104 -25.37 10.60 -7.18
CA GLU A 104 -26.48 11.56 -6.99
C GLU A 104 -26.16 12.66 -5.94
N GLY A 105 -25.38 12.31 -4.92
CA GLY A 105 -25.00 13.24 -3.85
C GLY A 105 -23.67 13.97 -4.09
N GLN A 106 -22.96 13.67 -5.16
CA GLN A 106 -21.63 14.25 -5.41
C GLN A 106 -21.70 15.47 -6.32
N ILE A 107 -20.85 16.43 -6.00
CA ILE A 107 -20.73 17.69 -6.71
C ILE A 107 -19.24 17.93 -6.98
N ASP A 108 -18.90 18.51 -8.13
CA ASP A 108 -17.53 18.94 -8.42
C ASP A 108 -17.21 20.19 -7.58
N THR A 109 -16.66 19.93 -6.38
CA THR A 109 -16.30 20.98 -5.42
C THR A 109 -15.19 21.90 -5.94
N ILE A 110 -14.30 21.38 -6.80
CA ILE A 110 -13.22 22.16 -7.42
C ILE A 110 -13.78 23.09 -8.49
N ALA A 111 -14.72 22.63 -9.32
CA ALA A 111 -15.36 23.48 -10.32
C ALA A 111 -16.11 24.64 -9.66
N ILE A 112 -16.81 24.38 -8.55
CA ILE A 112 -17.48 25.42 -7.76
C ILE A 112 -16.46 26.43 -7.21
N SER A 113 -15.35 25.98 -6.60
CA SER A 113 -14.31 26.90 -6.11
C SER A 113 -13.78 27.79 -7.23
N LYS A 114 -13.47 27.20 -8.39
CA LYS A 114 -12.95 27.95 -9.54
C LYS A 114 -13.94 28.96 -10.09
N GLN A 115 -15.23 28.64 -10.07
CA GLN A 115 -16.26 29.59 -10.47
C GLN A 115 -16.31 30.78 -9.51
N LEU A 116 -16.30 30.52 -8.21
CA LEU A 116 -16.29 31.57 -7.18
C LEU A 116 -15.03 32.45 -7.27
N GLU A 117 -13.86 31.85 -7.47
CA GLU A 117 -12.61 32.57 -7.70
C GLU A 117 -12.68 33.52 -8.91
N ARG A 118 -13.27 33.04 -10.02
CA ARG A 118 -13.46 33.86 -11.22
C ARG A 118 -14.45 34.99 -10.97
N ASP A 119 -15.54 34.72 -10.27
CA ASP A 119 -16.56 35.71 -9.95
C ASP A 119 -16.01 36.82 -9.04
N ILE A 120 -15.19 36.47 -8.04
CA ILE A 120 -14.48 37.44 -7.18
C ILE A 120 -13.48 38.26 -7.99
N LYS A 121 -12.66 37.62 -8.84
CA LYS A 121 -11.72 38.33 -9.72
C LYS A 121 -12.42 39.24 -10.74
N ALA A 122 -13.65 38.90 -11.12
CA ALA A 122 -14.50 39.72 -11.98
C ALA A 122 -15.25 40.83 -11.22
N GLY A 123 -15.03 40.97 -9.91
CA GLY A 123 -15.63 42.01 -9.07
C GLY A 123 -17.10 41.76 -8.68
N LYS A 124 -17.59 40.52 -8.79
CA LYS A 124 -18.93 40.16 -8.32
C LYS A 124 -18.93 39.99 -6.80
N GLU A 125 -19.95 40.49 -6.13
CA GLU A 125 -20.18 40.21 -4.72
C GLU A 125 -20.52 38.72 -4.55
N VAL A 126 -19.62 37.98 -3.90
CA VAL A 126 -19.85 36.59 -3.51
C VAL A 126 -20.29 36.57 -2.05
N GLU A 127 -21.50 36.08 -1.81
CA GLU A 127 -22.02 35.88 -0.46
C GLU A 127 -21.20 34.79 0.24
N THR A 128 -20.30 35.20 1.13
CA THR A 128 -19.51 34.26 1.94
C THR A 128 -20.34 33.88 3.16
N THR A 129 -20.81 32.63 3.22
CA THR A 129 -21.51 32.16 4.41
C THR A 129 -20.54 32.16 5.59
N PRO A 130 -20.83 32.88 6.70
CA PRO A 130 -19.94 32.93 7.85
C PRO A 130 -19.79 31.55 8.47
N ARG A 131 -18.61 31.26 9.03
CA ARG A 131 -18.28 29.97 9.63
C ARG A 131 -19.26 29.61 10.75
N ARG A 132 -20.18 28.69 10.47
CA ARG A 132 -21.12 28.15 11.47
C ARG A 132 -20.36 27.22 12.41
N LYS A 133 -20.58 27.36 13.73
CA LYS A 133 -20.10 26.37 14.70
C LYS A 133 -20.97 25.12 14.57
N GLU A 134 -20.46 24.11 13.87
CA GLU A 134 -21.11 22.80 13.77
C GLU A 134 -21.32 22.19 15.15
N THR A 135 -22.57 21.94 15.52
CA THR A 135 -22.91 21.21 16.75
C THR A 135 -22.61 19.72 16.59
N ILE A 136 -22.57 18.97 17.70
CA ILE A 136 -22.36 17.52 17.66
C ILE A 136 -23.51 16.84 16.90
N GLU A 137 -24.74 17.34 17.08
CA GLU A 137 -25.94 16.83 16.42
C GLU A 137 -25.89 17.01 14.89
N GLU A 138 -25.39 18.15 14.41
CA GLU A 138 -25.20 18.40 12.98
C GLU A 138 -24.19 17.42 12.37
N ARG A 139 -23.04 17.20 13.03
CA ARG A 139 -22.02 16.22 12.60
C ARG A 139 -22.56 14.79 12.54
N ILE A 140 -23.36 14.40 13.54
CA ILE A 140 -24.01 13.08 13.57
C ILE A 140 -25.04 12.97 12.44
N THR A 141 -25.76 14.05 12.13
CA THR A 141 -26.72 14.07 11.02
C THR A 141 -26.02 13.88 9.68
N GLU A 142 -24.88 14.54 9.47
CA GLU A 142 -24.04 14.35 8.29
C GLU A 142 -23.48 12.93 8.21
N PHE A 143 -23.01 12.36 9.32
CA PHE A 143 -22.59 10.97 9.39
C PHE A 143 -23.71 10.00 8.99
N ARG A 144 -24.94 10.22 9.47
CA ARG A 144 -26.11 9.40 9.07
C ARG A 144 -26.41 9.52 7.57
N LYS A 145 -26.29 10.72 6.99
CA LYS A 145 -26.45 10.95 5.55
C LYS A 145 -25.37 10.21 4.75
N PHE A 146 -24.12 10.28 5.20
CA PHE A 146 -22.98 9.57 4.60
C PHE A 146 -23.20 8.04 4.54
N LEU A 147 -23.84 7.45 5.56
CA LEU A 147 -24.13 6.01 5.58
C LEU A 147 -25.31 5.59 4.68
N MET A 148 -26.21 6.50 4.27
CA MET A 148 -27.43 6.12 3.55
C MET A 148 -27.17 5.39 2.22
N PRO A 149 -26.27 5.87 1.33
CA PRO A 149 -25.96 5.18 0.08
C PRO A 149 -25.35 3.80 0.30
N LEU A 150 -24.71 3.58 1.45
CA LEU A 150 -23.95 2.37 1.79
C LEU A 150 -24.79 1.29 2.49
N ARG A 151 -26.06 1.56 2.82
CA ARG A 151 -26.93 0.66 3.61
C ARG A 151 -27.01 -0.75 3.03
N SER A 152 -27.04 -0.90 1.71
CA SER A 152 -27.13 -2.21 1.05
C SER A 152 -25.87 -3.05 1.27
N LEU A 153 -24.67 -2.44 1.27
CA LEU A 153 -23.41 -3.12 1.61
C LEU A 153 -23.30 -3.42 3.11
N LEU A 154 -23.71 -2.46 3.96
CA LEU A 154 -23.66 -2.61 5.42
C LEU A 154 -24.59 -3.70 5.93
N SER A 155 -25.79 -3.81 5.37
CA SER A 155 -26.75 -4.87 5.73
C SER A 155 -26.24 -6.26 5.35
N LYS A 156 -25.53 -6.39 4.22
CA LYS A 156 -24.85 -7.62 3.80
C LYS A 156 -23.55 -7.92 4.56
N ARG A 157 -23.11 -7.01 5.43
CA ARG A 157 -21.83 -7.08 6.15
C ARG A 157 -20.62 -7.24 5.21
N GLU A 158 -20.66 -6.54 4.09
CA GLU A 158 -19.54 -6.50 3.15
C GLU A 158 -18.34 -5.80 3.82
N PRO A 159 -17.13 -6.40 3.80
CA PRO A 159 -15.92 -5.73 4.27
C PRO A 159 -15.59 -4.58 3.32
N LEU A 160 -15.80 -3.36 3.78
CA LEU A 160 -15.63 -2.16 2.98
C LEU A 160 -14.89 -1.04 3.71
N VAL A 161 -14.16 -0.25 2.92
CA VAL A 161 -13.58 1.05 3.31
C VAL A 161 -14.04 2.10 2.33
N VAL A 162 -14.48 3.25 2.85
CA VAL A 162 -14.88 4.41 2.06
C VAL A 162 -13.98 5.57 2.43
N MET A 163 -13.38 6.20 1.43
CA MET A 163 -12.64 7.45 1.56
C MET A 163 -13.30 8.50 0.67
N GLU A 164 -13.47 9.70 1.22
CA GLU A 164 -14.05 10.83 0.49
C GLU A 164 -13.20 12.08 0.75
N LEU A 165 -12.78 12.74 -0.33
CA LEU A 165 -12.15 14.05 -0.28
C LEU A 165 -13.07 15.09 -0.89
N LYS A 166 -13.29 16.20 -0.19
CA LYS A 166 -14.06 17.34 -0.68
C LYS A 166 -13.26 18.62 -0.51
N GLU A 167 -13.27 19.48 -1.52
CA GLU A 167 -12.80 20.85 -1.35
C GLU A 167 -13.90 21.66 -0.66
N VAL A 168 -13.54 22.37 0.41
CA VAL A 168 -14.50 23.13 1.23
C VAL A 168 -14.04 24.57 1.33
N GLN A 169 -14.97 25.49 1.14
CA GLN A 169 -14.70 26.91 1.29
C GLN A 169 -14.65 27.30 2.77
N MET A 170 -13.56 27.95 3.17
CA MET A 170 -13.42 28.57 4.49
C MET A 170 -12.77 29.95 4.35
N PRO A 171 -13.53 30.96 3.88
CA PRO A 171 -13.01 32.30 3.60
C PRO A 171 -12.32 32.97 4.80
N ASP A 172 -12.78 32.65 6.02
CA ASP A 172 -12.18 33.15 7.27
C ASP A 172 -10.77 32.62 7.53
N LEU A 173 -10.37 31.51 6.89
CA LEU A 173 -9.06 30.87 7.06
C LEU A 173 -8.16 31.07 5.85
N VAL A 174 -8.70 30.87 4.65
CA VAL A 174 -8.01 31.05 3.38
C VAL A 174 -8.93 31.86 2.49
N SER A 175 -8.45 33.00 1.98
CA SER A 175 -9.24 33.79 1.04
C SER A 175 -9.54 32.95 -0.21
N ILE A 176 -10.71 33.15 -0.81
CA ILE A 176 -11.12 32.34 -1.96
C ILE A 176 -10.12 32.52 -3.12
N ASP A 177 -9.61 33.74 -3.28
CA ASP A 177 -8.66 34.19 -4.28
C ASP A 177 -7.19 34.14 -3.84
N ASP A 178 -6.87 33.33 -2.82
CA ASP A 178 -5.51 33.18 -2.26
C ASP A 178 -4.42 33.07 -3.35
N GLU A 179 -3.46 33.99 -3.31
CA GLU A 179 -2.38 34.08 -4.30
C GLU A 179 -1.44 32.89 -4.24
N GLU A 180 -1.30 32.25 -3.08
CA GLU A 180 -0.48 31.05 -2.87
C GLU A 180 -1.18 29.77 -3.37
N GLY A 181 -2.47 29.85 -3.70
CA GLY A 181 -3.26 28.76 -4.27
C GLY A 181 -3.67 27.69 -3.26
N PHE A 182 -3.72 28.02 -1.98
CA PHE A 182 -4.15 27.10 -0.94
C PHE A 182 -5.65 26.88 -0.93
N LYS A 183 -6.04 25.64 -0.61
CA LYS A 183 -7.43 25.19 -0.49
C LYS A 183 -7.59 24.36 0.78
N VAL A 184 -8.79 24.40 1.33
CA VAL A 184 -9.15 23.58 2.50
C VAL A 184 -9.87 22.33 2.01
N TYR A 185 -9.45 21.19 2.52
CA TYR A 185 -10.02 19.89 2.19
C TYR A 185 -10.65 19.25 3.42
N GLU A 186 -11.83 18.70 3.25
CA GLU A 186 -12.41 17.72 4.16
C GLU A 186 -11.97 16.32 3.72
N PHE A 187 -11.40 15.55 4.63
CA PHE A 187 -11.13 14.13 4.42
C PHE A 187 -11.98 13.31 5.38
N THR A 188 -12.71 12.37 4.79
CA THR A 188 -13.54 11.41 5.49
C THR A 188 -13.04 10.00 5.19
N CYS A 189 -12.89 9.18 6.23
CA CYS A 189 -12.62 7.75 6.08
C CYS A 189 -13.55 6.95 6.99
N PHE A 190 -14.18 5.93 6.43
CA PHE A 190 -15.04 5.00 7.13
C PHE A 190 -14.65 3.57 6.80
N ASP A 191 -14.48 2.75 7.84
CA ASP A 191 -14.23 1.32 7.71
C ASP A 191 -15.31 0.52 8.44
N THR A 192 -15.48 -0.73 8.01
CA THR A 192 -16.34 -1.74 8.68
C THR A 192 -15.50 -2.72 9.49
N GLY A 193 -14.34 -2.29 9.98
CA GLY A 193 -13.39 -3.11 10.73
C GLY A 193 -13.80 -3.34 12.17
N VAL A 194 -12.81 -3.71 12.99
CA VAL A 194 -13.02 -4.18 14.36
C VAL A 194 -13.66 -3.12 15.27
N GLY A 195 -13.42 -1.84 14.99
CA GLY A 195 -13.77 -0.73 15.86
C GLY A 195 -12.94 -0.68 17.16
N MET A 196 -12.90 0.48 17.79
CA MET A 196 -12.15 0.73 19.02
C MET A 196 -13.08 0.62 20.24
N VAL A 197 -12.52 0.14 21.34
CA VAL A 197 -13.14 0.33 22.67
C VAL A 197 -12.81 1.74 23.19
N PRO A 198 -13.56 2.31 24.14
CA PRO A 198 -13.33 3.67 24.62
C PRO A 198 -11.87 3.95 25.04
N SER A 199 -11.24 3.01 25.75
CA SER A 199 -9.82 3.13 26.18
C SER A 199 -8.81 3.15 25.02
N ASP A 200 -9.12 2.48 23.91
CA ASP A 200 -8.28 2.51 22.71
C ASP A 200 -8.53 3.82 21.94
N LEU A 201 -9.78 4.28 21.91
CA LEU A 201 -10.14 5.55 21.30
C LEU A 201 -9.49 6.73 22.02
N GLU A 202 -9.31 6.68 23.33
CA GLU A 202 -8.53 7.67 24.10
C GLU A 202 -7.08 7.77 23.62
N LYS A 203 -6.47 6.64 23.23
CA LYS A 203 -5.10 6.58 22.71
C LYS A 203 -5.01 6.96 21.23
N PHE A 204 -6.13 6.98 20.50
CA PHE A 204 -6.14 7.15 19.06
C PHE A 204 -5.68 8.54 18.60
N GLY A 205 -4.47 8.69 18.09
CA GLY A 205 -3.91 10.01 17.74
C GLY A 205 -2.87 10.52 18.74
N ILE A 206 -2.59 9.74 19.79
CA ILE A 206 -1.42 9.94 20.66
C ILE A 206 -0.20 9.29 19.98
N TYR A 207 0.91 10.02 19.92
CA TYR A 207 2.16 9.50 19.35
C TYR A 207 2.69 8.33 20.18
N LEU A 208 3.25 7.32 19.49
CA LEU A 208 3.79 6.09 20.07
C LEU A 208 2.76 5.19 20.77
N ALA A 209 1.48 5.55 20.75
CA ALA A 209 0.41 4.66 21.16
C ALA A 209 -0.01 3.78 19.99
N SER A 210 0.36 2.50 20.00
CA SER A 210 0.05 1.59 18.90
C SER A 210 -0.15 0.16 19.37
N SER A 211 -1.12 -0.52 18.76
CA SER A 211 -1.28 -1.98 18.85
C SER A 211 -0.33 -2.77 17.93
N LYS A 212 0.54 -2.06 17.18
CA LYS A 212 1.45 -2.64 16.18
C LYS A 212 2.92 -2.59 16.60
N SER A 213 3.28 -1.84 17.66
CA SER A 213 4.68 -1.55 18.03
C SER A 213 5.31 -2.53 19.03
N GLU A 214 4.52 -3.24 19.84
CA GLU A 214 5.06 -4.13 20.88
C GLU A 214 5.61 -5.45 20.31
N LYS A 215 5.02 -5.95 19.22
CA LYS A 215 5.33 -7.26 18.66
C LYS A 215 5.59 -7.14 17.16
N LEU A 216 6.81 -7.48 16.76
CA LEU A 216 7.25 -7.62 15.37
C LEU A 216 6.38 -8.64 14.64
N ARG A 217 5.49 -8.16 13.79
CA ARG A 217 4.64 -8.96 12.91
C ARG A 217 4.50 -8.25 11.58
N GLN A 218 4.12 -8.98 10.53
CA GLN A 218 3.84 -8.34 9.24
C GLN A 218 2.62 -7.42 9.37
N THR A 219 2.85 -6.12 9.27
CA THR A 219 1.79 -5.09 9.26
C THR A 219 2.05 -4.10 8.13
N ARG A 220 0.99 -3.35 7.76
CA ARG A 220 1.09 -2.23 6.81
C ARG A 220 1.82 -1.03 7.42
N GLY A 221 1.52 -0.72 8.69
CA GLY A 221 2.17 0.35 9.46
C GLY A 221 2.93 -0.19 10.69
N SER A 222 4.06 0.42 11.05
CA SER A 222 5.00 -0.16 12.04
C SER A 222 5.30 0.67 13.31
N GLN A 223 4.92 1.95 13.41
CA GLN A 223 5.51 2.83 14.46
C GLN A 223 4.55 3.85 15.12
N GLY A 224 3.24 3.78 14.90
CA GLY A 224 2.29 4.66 15.62
C GLY A 224 2.49 6.17 15.39
N PHE A 225 3.13 6.58 14.29
CA PHE A 225 3.30 7.99 13.90
C PHE A 225 2.23 8.48 12.92
N GLY A 226 1.68 7.57 12.10
CA GLY A 226 0.81 7.89 10.96
C GLY A 226 -0.41 8.76 11.29
N ALA A 227 -1.43 8.18 11.91
CA ALA A 227 -2.64 8.90 12.29
C ALA A 227 -2.38 10.11 13.21
N PRO A 228 -1.52 10.03 14.25
CA PRO A 228 -1.16 11.20 15.06
C PRO A 228 -0.58 12.37 14.25
N SER A 229 0.25 12.09 13.24
CA SER A 229 0.80 13.11 12.35
C SER A 229 -0.24 13.69 11.39
N ALA A 230 -1.16 12.87 10.86
CA ALA A 230 -2.29 13.36 10.10
C ALA A 230 -3.16 14.31 10.94
N PHE A 231 -3.46 13.95 12.19
CA PHE A 231 -4.24 14.82 13.08
C PHE A 231 -3.50 16.09 13.46
N SER A 232 -2.20 15.99 13.72
CA SER A 232 -1.35 17.15 14.01
C SER A 232 -1.32 18.13 12.84
N ASP A 233 -1.12 17.64 11.62
CA ASP A 233 -1.13 18.46 10.41
C ASP A 233 -2.51 19.11 10.17
N ALA A 234 -3.59 18.32 10.21
CA ALA A 234 -4.97 18.81 10.08
C ALA A 234 -5.29 19.93 11.08
N GLN A 235 -4.97 19.70 12.36
CA GLN A 235 -5.22 20.68 13.43
C GLN A 235 -4.32 21.90 13.34
N ASN A 236 -3.05 21.75 12.96
CA ASN A 236 -2.13 22.87 12.81
C ASN A 236 -2.50 23.76 11.62
N THR A 237 -3.04 23.17 10.56
CA THR A 237 -3.41 23.93 9.35
C THR A 237 -4.79 24.56 9.41
N THR A 238 -5.77 23.95 10.09
CA THR A 238 -7.16 24.46 10.10
C THR A 238 -7.69 24.86 11.47
N GLY A 239 -7.02 24.47 12.56
CA GLY A 239 -7.49 24.69 13.92
C GLY A 239 -8.79 23.95 14.27
N LYS A 240 -9.26 23.02 13.43
CA LYS A 240 -10.51 22.26 13.66
C LYS A 240 -10.25 20.98 14.46
N PRO A 241 -11.22 20.53 15.29
CA PRO A 241 -11.10 19.25 15.99
C PRO A 241 -11.25 18.09 15.01
N ILE A 242 -10.75 16.91 15.38
CA ILE A 242 -11.04 15.67 14.65
C ILE A 242 -12.36 15.13 15.16
N PHE A 243 -13.28 14.85 14.24
CA PHE A 243 -14.52 14.15 14.55
C PHE A 243 -14.33 12.66 14.31
N THR A 244 -14.67 11.84 15.30
CA THR A 244 -14.50 10.38 15.21
C THR A 244 -15.69 9.67 15.82
N VAL A 245 -16.19 8.66 15.12
CA VAL A 245 -17.21 7.73 15.61
C VAL A 245 -16.61 6.33 15.52
N SER A 246 -16.62 5.56 16.61
CA SER A 246 -16.15 4.17 16.58
C SER A 246 -17.11 3.26 17.32
N LYS A 247 -17.42 2.10 16.73
CA LYS A 247 -18.24 1.06 17.33
C LYS A 247 -17.49 -0.26 17.25
N ARG A 248 -17.14 -0.80 18.40
CA ARG A 248 -16.53 -2.13 18.51
C ARG A 248 -17.52 -3.21 18.08
N PHE A 249 -17.08 -4.23 17.36
CA PHE A 249 -17.94 -5.35 16.93
C PHE A 249 -18.63 -6.15 18.05
N THR A 250 -18.17 -5.98 19.30
CA THR A 250 -18.77 -6.59 20.49
C THR A 250 -19.63 -5.62 21.29
N SER A 251 -19.66 -4.33 20.95
CA SER A 251 -20.39 -3.30 21.68
C SER A 251 -21.74 -3.01 21.03
N ALA A 252 -22.74 -2.67 21.86
CA ALA A 252 -24.06 -2.25 21.38
C ALA A 252 -24.03 -0.81 20.85
N ASP A 253 -23.37 0.09 21.58
CA ASP A 253 -23.33 1.51 21.28
C ASP A 253 -22.02 1.91 20.59
N ALA A 254 -22.07 3.01 19.84
CA ALA A 254 -20.93 3.67 19.24
C ALA A 254 -20.49 4.86 20.10
N THR A 255 -19.18 5.03 20.26
CA THR A 255 -18.62 6.20 20.95
C THR A 255 -18.33 7.30 19.93
N VAL A 256 -18.93 8.47 20.13
CA VAL A 256 -18.78 9.68 19.32
C VAL A 256 -17.85 10.66 20.06
N THR A 257 -16.85 11.19 19.38
CA THR A 257 -15.88 12.13 19.96
C THR A 257 -15.53 13.26 19.01
N ASN A 258 -15.29 14.44 19.60
CA ASN A 258 -14.58 15.54 18.96
C ASN A 258 -13.36 15.88 19.81
N PHE A 259 -12.16 15.88 19.24
CA PHE A 259 -10.95 16.12 20.04
C PHE A 259 -9.85 16.87 19.32
N TYR A 260 -9.02 17.54 20.13
CA TYR A 260 -7.71 18.05 19.76
C TYR A 260 -6.63 17.11 20.30
N THR A 261 -5.56 16.92 19.53
CA THR A 261 -4.32 16.35 20.07
C THR A 261 -3.48 17.51 20.58
N THR A 262 -2.76 17.37 21.69
CA THR A 262 -2.02 18.47 22.31
C THR A 262 -0.51 18.32 22.12
N THR A 263 0.25 19.38 22.39
CA THR A 263 1.72 19.31 22.45
C THR A 263 2.20 18.50 23.66
N ALA A 264 1.38 18.25 24.67
CA ALA A 264 1.70 17.35 25.78
C ALA A 264 1.56 15.86 25.41
N ASN A 265 1.22 15.54 24.15
CA ASN A 265 0.89 14.18 23.70
C ASN A 265 -0.34 13.61 24.40
N THR A 266 -1.33 14.45 24.67
CA THR A 266 -2.64 14.09 25.25
C THR A 266 -3.77 14.48 24.31
N LYS A 267 -5.02 14.20 24.71
CA LYS A 267 -6.24 14.66 24.02
C LYS A 267 -7.04 15.62 24.86
N ASP A 268 -7.58 16.63 24.19
CA ASP A 268 -8.57 17.54 24.75
C ASP A 268 -9.89 17.36 23.99
N TYR A 269 -10.96 17.01 24.72
CA TYR A 269 -12.27 16.74 24.12
C TYR A 269 -13.14 18.00 24.06
N VAL A 270 -13.89 18.14 22.96
CA VAL A 270 -14.92 19.17 22.78
C VAL A 270 -16.29 18.51 22.95
N GLY A 271 -16.95 18.76 24.08
CA GLY A 271 -18.25 18.15 24.40
C GLY A 271 -18.18 16.71 24.92
N GLY A 272 -16.98 16.18 25.17
CA GLY A 272 -16.75 14.86 25.74
C GLY A 272 -17.07 13.68 24.79
N PRO A 273 -16.67 12.45 25.14
CA PRO A 273 -17.16 11.25 24.49
C PRO A 273 -18.64 11.02 24.81
N VAL A 274 -19.44 10.66 23.80
CA VAL A 274 -20.86 10.34 23.95
C VAL A 274 -21.13 8.98 23.33
N ASP A 275 -21.70 8.07 24.11
CA ASP A 275 -22.14 6.77 23.59
C ASP A 275 -23.56 6.86 23.04
N MET A 276 -23.77 6.35 21.83
CA MET A 276 -25.04 6.43 21.11
C MET A 276 -25.27 5.23 20.21
N ASP A 277 -26.54 4.87 20.02
CA ASP A 277 -26.93 3.93 18.97
C ASP A 277 -26.93 4.62 17.59
N LEU A 278 -26.21 4.02 16.65
CA LEU A 278 -25.98 4.52 15.30
C LEU A 278 -26.15 3.40 14.26
N PRO A 279 -26.59 3.72 13.02
CA PRO A 279 -27.10 2.75 12.06
C PRO A 279 -25.99 2.00 11.30
N PHE A 280 -25.02 1.43 12.03
CA PHE A 280 -23.99 0.55 11.51
C PHE A 280 -23.59 -0.50 12.56
N ASN A 281 -23.03 -1.62 12.09
CA ASN A 281 -22.73 -2.77 12.95
C ASN A 281 -21.47 -2.53 13.80
N HIS A 282 -20.37 -2.16 13.14
CA HIS A 282 -19.07 -1.90 13.73
C HIS A 282 -18.17 -1.21 12.72
N GLY A 283 -17.10 -0.58 13.21
CA GLY A 283 -16.16 0.15 12.38
C GLY A 283 -15.71 1.47 13.01
N THR A 284 -14.94 2.23 12.24
CA THR A 284 -14.50 3.59 12.63
C THR A 284 -14.76 4.56 11.50
N TYR A 285 -15.29 5.73 11.84
CA TYR A 285 -15.48 6.88 10.98
C TYR A 285 -14.62 8.02 11.49
N ILE A 286 -13.90 8.68 10.59
CA ILE A 286 -13.02 9.81 10.90
C ILE A 286 -13.33 10.91 9.89
N ARG A 287 -13.51 12.13 10.40
CA ARG A 287 -13.60 13.35 9.59
C ARG A 287 -12.65 14.41 10.11
N LEU A 288 -11.86 14.98 9.22
CA LEU A 288 -10.90 16.03 9.53
C LEU A 288 -10.79 17.04 8.39
N TYR A 289 -10.19 18.19 8.68
CA TYR A 289 -9.96 19.25 7.72
C TYR A 289 -8.47 19.60 7.70
N TYR A 290 -7.91 19.80 6.51
CA TYR A 290 -6.51 20.19 6.33
C TYR A 290 -6.37 21.15 5.15
N LEU A 291 -5.29 21.94 5.18
CA LEU A 291 -4.94 22.85 4.10
C LEU A 291 -3.90 22.19 3.17
N ASN A 292 -4.09 22.33 1.87
CA ASN A 292 -3.11 21.92 0.85
C ASN A 292 -3.29 22.70 -0.46
N ILE A 293 -2.39 22.46 -1.42
CA ILE A 293 -2.60 22.87 -2.81
C ILE A 293 -3.79 22.14 -3.45
N GLN A 294 -4.24 22.63 -4.61
CA GLN A 294 -5.34 22.03 -5.34
C GLN A 294 -5.10 20.53 -5.65
N TYR A 295 -6.12 19.70 -5.41
CA TYR A 295 -6.09 18.27 -5.73
C TYR A 295 -5.89 18.03 -7.24
N ARG A 296 -5.14 16.97 -7.55
CA ARG A 296 -4.87 16.48 -8.90
C ARG A 296 -4.98 14.97 -8.94
N ARG A 297 -5.70 14.44 -9.94
CA ARG A 297 -5.76 13.00 -10.25
C ARG A 297 -4.40 12.46 -10.69
N GLY A 298 -4.17 11.17 -10.47
CA GLY A 298 -2.89 10.51 -10.71
C GLY A 298 -2.06 10.26 -9.44
N TYR A 299 -2.64 10.48 -8.26
CA TYR A 299 -1.95 10.36 -6.97
C TYR A 299 -2.79 9.54 -5.99
N ALA A 300 -3.68 10.18 -5.21
CA ALA A 300 -4.48 9.49 -4.20
C ALA A 300 -5.49 8.49 -4.79
N ASP A 301 -6.07 8.82 -5.93
CA ASP A 301 -6.92 7.93 -6.74
C ASP A 301 -6.17 6.69 -7.22
N ILE A 302 -4.96 6.87 -7.76
CA ILE A 302 -4.10 5.75 -8.15
C ILE A 302 -3.71 4.91 -6.93
N TYR A 303 -3.42 5.53 -5.78
CA TYR A 303 -3.13 4.79 -4.56
C TYR A 303 -4.28 3.87 -4.16
N ALA A 304 -5.52 4.35 -4.19
CA ALA A 304 -6.71 3.54 -3.89
C ALA A 304 -6.87 2.38 -4.90
N GLU A 305 -6.63 2.63 -6.18
CA GLU A 305 -6.64 1.60 -7.23
C GLU A 305 -5.59 0.52 -6.96
N MET A 306 -4.32 0.92 -6.78
CA MET A 306 -3.21 0.03 -6.47
C MET A 306 -3.50 -0.79 -5.22
N ALA A 307 -3.99 -0.15 -4.16
CA ALA A 307 -4.32 -0.81 -2.90
C ALA A 307 -5.40 -1.89 -3.11
N SER A 308 -6.37 -1.68 -3.99
CA SER A 308 -7.42 -2.67 -4.28
C SER A 308 -6.89 -3.97 -4.87
N LEU A 309 -5.72 -3.96 -5.53
CA LEU A 309 -5.18 -5.13 -6.21
C LEU A 309 -4.62 -6.16 -5.22
N LEU A 310 -3.82 -5.72 -4.24
CA LEU A 310 -3.26 -6.64 -3.24
C LEU A 310 -4.15 -6.84 -2.02
N ASN A 311 -5.19 -6.01 -1.88
CA ASN A 311 -6.21 -6.11 -0.84
C ASN A 311 -7.55 -6.55 -1.44
N SER A 312 -7.51 -7.56 -2.31
CA SER A 312 -8.64 -8.05 -3.11
C SER A 312 -9.80 -8.66 -2.31
N HIS A 313 -9.61 -8.84 -1.00
CA HIS A 313 -10.60 -9.34 -0.04
C HIS A 313 -11.43 -8.23 0.62
N VAL A 314 -11.22 -6.96 0.24
CA VAL A 314 -11.95 -5.78 0.74
C VAL A 314 -12.51 -4.97 -0.44
N THR A 315 -13.69 -4.39 -0.27
CA THR A 315 -14.24 -3.39 -1.20
C THR A 315 -13.74 -1.99 -0.82
N ILE A 316 -13.09 -1.30 -1.74
CA ILE A 316 -12.56 0.06 -1.51
C ILE A 316 -13.37 1.05 -2.36
N ILE A 317 -13.93 2.06 -1.71
CA ILE A 317 -14.64 3.17 -2.36
C ILE A 317 -13.83 4.44 -2.13
N PHE A 318 -13.46 5.13 -3.21
CA PHE A 318 -12.77 6.41 -3.17
C PHE A 318 -13.57 7.44 -3.95
N ILE A 319 -13.93 8.54 -3.29
CA ILE A 319 -14.67 9.65 -3.88
C ILE A 319 -13.71 10.83 -3.95
N ASP A 320 -13.44 11.29 -5.17
CA ASP A 320 -12.53 12.42 -5.39
C ASP A 320 -13.25 13.77 -5.28
N PRO A 321 -12.51 14.89 -5.12
CA PRO A 321 -13.12 16.22 -5.01
C PRO A 321 -13.83 16.71 -6.28
N TYR A 322 -13.64 16.04 -7.42
CA TYR A 322 -14.36 16.30 -8.66
C TYR A 322 -15.73 15.58 -8.69
N GLY A 323 -16.09 14.87 -7.62
CA GLY A 323 -17.35 14.13 -7.50
C GLY A 323 -17.32 12.76 -8.18
N LYS A 324 -16.17 12.29 -8.67
CA LYS A 324 -16.08 10.98 -9.32
C LYS A 324 -15.99 9.89 -8.27
N VAL A 325 -16.87 8.91 -8.37
CA VAL A 325 -16.93 7.74 -7.50
C VAL A 325 -16.13 6.58 -8.10
N HIS A 326 -15.05 6.21 -7.43
CA HIS A 326 -14.26 5.02 -7.75
C HIS A 326 -14.66 3.88 -6.82
N ILE A 327 -15.25 2.81 -7.35
CA ILE A 327 -15.58 1.61 -6.58
C ILE A 327 -14.70 0.47 -7.07
N PHE A 328 -13.86 -0.05 -6.18
CA PHE A 328 -13.04 -1.22 -6.39
C PHE A 328 -13.65 -2.38 -5.59
N PRO A 329 -14.50 -3.22 -6.22
CA PRO A 329 -15.19 -4.29 -5.51
C PRO A 329 -14.23 -5.39 -5.08
N ARG A 330 -14.59 -6.06 -3.98
CA ARG A 330 -13.92 -7.28 -3.54
C ARG A 330 -13.95 -8.36 -4.64
N ARG A 331 -12.78 -8.94 -4.92
CA ARG A 331 -12.55 -9.95 -5.98
C ARG A 331 -12.40 -11.37 -5.44
N VAL A 332 -12.08 -11.53 -4.14
CA VAL A 332 -11.95 -12.85 -3.48
C VAL A 332 -12.65 -12.89 -2.13
N ILE A 333 -13.06 -14.08 -1.66
CA ILE A 333 -13.58 -14.27 -0.28
C ILE A 333 -12.45 -14.45 0.73
N GLY A 334 -11.38 -15.11 0.34
CA GLY A 334 -10.30 -15.51 1.24
C GLY A 334 -9.57 -14.29 1.82
N PHE A 335 -9.71 -14.08 3.13
CA PHE A 335 -8.84 -13.16 3.86
C PHE A 335 -7.47 -13.81 4.09
N PRO A 336 -6.41 -13.00 4.23
CA PRO A 336 -5.12 -13.51 4.69
C PRO A 336 -5.19 -14.23 6.02
N ASP A 337 -4.22 -15.11 6.23
CA ASP A 337 -3.91 -15.64 7.55
C ASP A 337 -3.42 -14.54 8.49
N GLU A 338 -3.70 -14.70 9.79
CA GLU A 338 -3.24 -13.77 10.82
C GLU A 338 -1.70 -13.82 10.91
N PRO A 339 -1.00 -12.69 10.71
CA PRO A 339 0.44 -12.63 10.85
C PRO A 339 0.90 -13.05 12.23
N LYS A 340 1.76 -14.06 12.29
CA LYS A 340 2.37 -14.52 13.54
C LYS A 340 3.46 -13.56 14.01
N TYR A 341 3.69 -13.55 15.32
CA TYR A 341 4.81 -12.83 15.90
C TYR A 341 6.13 -13.46 15.43
N ALA A 342 7.01 -12.62 14.90
CA ALA A 342 8.36 -13.00 14.52
C ALA A 342 9.31 -12.64 15.66
N GLN A 343 9.94 -13.65 16.24
CA GLN A 343 11.03 -13.45 17.19
C GLN A 343 12.27 -12.91 16.46
N PRO A 344 13.03 -11.99 17.07
CA PRO A 344 14.24 -11.45 16.47
C PRO A 344 15.21 -12.54 16.02
N HIS A 345 15.76 -12.37 14.83
CA HIS A 345 16.77 -13.27 14.31
C HIS A 345 18.16 -12.80 14.73
N PRO A 346 19.06 -13.69 15.20
CA PRO A 346 20.38 -13.27 15.67
C PRO A 346 21.21 -12.48 14.67
N ALA A 347 21.19 -12.87 13.39
CA ALA A 347 21.97 -12.19 12.35
C ALA A 347 21.49 -10.77 12.00
N SER A 348 20.33 -10.34 12.50
CA SER A 348 19.79 -9.00 12.24
C SER A 348 19.95 -8.02 13.41
N ILE A 349 20.47 -8.50 14.54
CA ILE A 349 20.49 -7.75 15.79
C ILE A 349 21.79 -6.96 15.91
N ARG A 350 21.67 -5.68 16.23
CA ARG A 350 22.81 -4.80 16.55
C ARG A 350 23.13 -4.83 18.05
N ILE A 351 24.33 -4.39 18.42
CA ILE A 351 24.77 -4.41 19.82
C ILE A 351 23.84 -3.65 20.78
N GLY A 352 23.30 -2.50 20.35
CA GLY A 352 22.35 -1.72 21.15
C GLY A 352 21.04 -2.50 21.38
N GLU A 353 20.47 -3.06 20.31
CA GLU A 353 19.28 -3.91 20.39
C GLU A 353 19.54 -5.16 21.24
N PHE A 354 20.72 -5.76 21.16
CA PHE A 354 21.13 -6.88 22.01
C PHE A 354 21.18 -6.49 23.49
N GLN A 355 21.69 -5.30 23.82
CA GLN A 355 21.72 -4.76 25.18
C GLN A 355 20.31 -4.48 25.70
N ASP A 356 19.44 -3.90 24.88
CA ASP A 356 18.06 -3.61 25.26
C ASP A 356 17.30 -4.91 25.50
N LEU A 357 17.43 -5.89 24.60
CA LEU A 357 16.88 -7.25 24.79
C LEU A 357 17.40 -7.93 26.06
N LEU A 358 18.67 -7.72 26.41
CA LEU A 358 19.27 -8.26 27.63
C LEU A 358 18.72 -7.59 28.90
N ARG A 359 18.36 -6.30 28.85
CA ARG A 359 17.74 -5.57 29.98
C ARG A 359 16.26 -5.87 30.13
N GLU A 360 15.56 -6.10 29.03
CA GLU A 360 14.11 -6.36 28.99
C GLU A 360 13.77 -7.84 29.21
N THR A 361 14.76 -8.72 29.17
CA THR A 361 14.53 -10.16 29.31
C THR A 361 14.01 -10.52 30.71
N GLY A 362 13.01 -11.40 30.76
CA GLY A 362 12.55 -11.99 32.02
C GLY A 362 13.37 -13.23 32.44
N GLU A 363 14.40 -13.60 31.68
CA GLU A 363 15.22 -14.78 31.94
C GLU A 363 16.40 -14.44 32.84
N SER A 364 16.58 -15.19 33.93
CA SER A 364 17.66 -14.94 34.89
C SER A 364 19.05 -15.38 34.43
N GLU A 365 19.14 -16.26 33.43
CA GLU A 365 20.39 -16.87 32.97
C GLU A 365 20.62 -16.64 31.47
N LEU A 366 21.89 -16.51 31.08
CA LEU A 366 22.31 -16.40 29.66
C LEU A 366 21.74 -17.50 28.77
N ARG A 367 21.59 -18.73 29.29
CA ARG A 367 20.95 -19.83 28.55
C ARG A 367 19.53 -19.50 28.16
N GLY A 368 18.72 -19.04 29.12
CA GLY A 368 17.32 -18.70 28.90
C GLY A 368 17.21 -17.56 27.90
N PHE A 369 18.00 -16.50 28.11
CA PHE A 369 18.06 -15.35 27.22
C PHE A 369 18.37 -15.76 25.77
N LEU A 370 19.51 -16.41 25.53
CA LEU A 370 19.94 -16.75 24.17
C LEU A 370 18.97 -17.70 23.45
N THR A 371 18.32 -18.61 24.17
CA THR A 371 17.42 -19.62 23.56
C THR A 371 15.98 -19.16 23.38
N LYS A 372 15.49 -18.23 24.21
CA LYS A 372 14.09 -17.76 24.16
C LYS A 372 13.92 -16.38 23.52
N ALA A 373 14.94 -15.51 23.60
CA ALA A 373 14.85 -14.16 23.03
C ALA A 373 14.99 -14.18 21.50
N PHE A 374 15.65 -15.19 20.93
CA PHE A 374 15.96 -15.26 19.50
C PHE A 374 15.35 -16.49 18.83
N CYS A 375 14.92 -16.34 17.57
CA CYS A 375 14.54 -17.50 16.77
C CYS A 375 15.78 -18.29 16.30
N ARG A 376 15.60 -19.61 16.09
CA ARG A 376 16.63 -20.50 15.50
C ARG A 376 17.97 -20.55 16.25
N LEU A 377 18.00 -20.16 17.53
CA LEU A 377 19.19 -20.24 18.38
C LEU A 377 19.08 -21.44 19.34
N SER A 378 19.81 -22.51 19.04
CA SER A 378 19.78 -23.73 19.85
C SER A 378 20.68 -23.62 21.07
N SER A 379 20.39 -24.40 22.12
CA SER A 379 21.24 -24.44 23.32
C SER A 379 22.69 -24.85 23.02
N ASN A 380 22.94 -25.62 21.95
CA ASN A 380 24.30 -25.99 21.55
C ASN A 380 25.07 -24.79 20.97
N ARG A 381 24.43 -23.99 20.11
CA ARG A 381 25.04 -22.77 19.56
C ARG A 381 25.21 -21.70 20.62
N ALA A 382 24.25 -21.57 21.54
CA ALA A 382 24.39 -20.70 22.71
C ALA A 382 25.65 -21.06 23.53
N LYS A 383 25.93 -22.35 23.75
CA LYS A 383 27.16 -22.81 24.41
C LYS A 383 28.41 -22.44 23.63
N THR A 384 28.40 -22.59 22.30
CA THR A 384 29.52 -22.19 21.43
C THR A 384 29.80 -20.69 21.56
N ILE A 385 28.76 -19.86 21.49
CA ILE A 385 28.86 -18.40 21.63
C ILE A 385 29.46 -18.02 22.99
N VAL A 386 28.92 -18.57 24.08
CA VAL A 386 29.43 -18.29 25.43
C VAL A 386 30.86 -18.80 25.63
N SER A 387 31.19 -19.96 25.07
CA SER A 387 32.55 -20.52 25.14
C SER A 387 33.57 -19.66 24.39
N ASN A 388 33.22 -19.17 23.19
CA ASN A 388 34.09 -18.31 22.40
C ASN A 388 34.26 -16.93 23.05
N ALA A 389 33.19 -16.34 23.57
CA ALA A 389 33.26 -15.11 24.37
C ALA A 389 34.16 -15.29 25.60
N SER A 390 34.05 -16.42 26.31
CA SER A 390 34.89 -16.73 27.48
C SER A 390 36.36 -16.89 27.12
N LYS A 391 36.69 -17.51 25.98
CA LYS A 391 38.08 -17.60 25.48
C LYS A 391 38.68 -16.21 25.27
N ASP A 392 37.91 -15.28 24.74
CA ASP A 392 38.36 -13.89 24.54
C ASP A 392 38.47 -13.11 25.86
N LEU A 393 37.62 -13.39 26.84
CA LEU A 393 37.74 -12.85 28.20
C LEU A 393 39.00 -13.35 28.93
N ARG A 394 39.31 -14.66 28.83
CA ARG A 394 40.56 -15.23 29.39
C ARG A 394 41.81 -14.57 28.83
N ARG A 395 41.83 -14.29 27.52
CA ARG A 395 42.93 -13.57 26.87
C ARG A 395 43.15 -12.17 27.44
N ARG A 396 42.12 -11.60 28.08
CA ARG A 396 42.13 -10.27 28.71
C ARG A 396 42.23 -10.33 30.23
N HIS A 397 42.47 -11.51 30.80
CA HIS A 397 42.51 -11.74 32.25
C HIS A 397 41.21 -11.35 32.98
N LEU A 398 40.06 -11.54 32.33
CA LEU A 398 38.73 -11.35 32.89
C LEU A 398 38.05 -12.68 33.23
N ASP A 399 37.01 -12.63 34.05
CA ASP A 399 36.25 -13.80 34.48
C ASP A 399 35.51 -14.49 33.32
N ASP A 400 35.36 -15.81 33.46
CA ASP A 400 34.70 -16.65 32.46
C ASP A 400 33.18 -16.49 32.48
N LEU A 401 32.56 -16.48 31.29
CA LEU A 401 31.12 -16.58 31.15
C LEU A 401 30.68 -18.05 31.15
N LYS A 402 29.59 -18.33 31.87
CA LYS A 402 28.93 -19.63 31.89
C LYS A 402 27.51 -19.47 31.39
N MET A 403 26.92 -20.58 30.95
CA MET A 403 25.51 -20.58 30.53
C MET A 403 24.55 -20.19 31.67
N THR A 404 24.97 -20.40 32.92
CA THR A 404 24.26 -20.06 34.16
C THR A 404 24.63 -18.68 34.69
N THR A 405 25.47 -17.91 33.99
CA THR A 405 25.79 -16.54 34.41
C THR A 405 24.51 -15.71 34.39
N PRO A 406 24.24 -14.95 35.47
CA PRO A 406 23.08 -14.08 35.51
C PRO A 406 23.12 -13.01 34.42
N THR A 407 21.99 -12.70 33.80
CA THR A 407 21.88 -11.66 32.76
C THR A 407 22.21 -10.27 33.30
N ASP A 408 21.83 -10.01 34.56
CA ASP A 408 21.91 -8.69 35.17
C ASP A 408 23.32 -8.35 35.70
N SER A 409 24.18 -9.37 35.85
CA SER A 409 25.54 -9.20 36.38
C SER A 409 26.59 -8.87 35.33
N LEU A 410 26.21 -8.83 34.05
CA LEU A 410 27.16 -8.70 32.94
C LEU A 410 27.73 -7.28 32.85
N SER A 411 29.06 -7.18 32.84
CA SER A 411 29.76 -5.93 32.58
C SER A 411 29.65 -5.50 31.12
N LYS A 412 29.85 -4.21 30.82
CA LYS A 412 29.81 -3.70 29.43
C LYS A 412 30.77 -4.47 28.50
N THR A 413 31.97 -4.77 28.98
CA THR A 413 32.99 -5.49 28.22
C THR A 413 32.60 -6.94 27.96
N GLU A 414 31.96 -7.60 28.94
CA GLU A 414 31.42 -8.95 28.75
C GLU A 414 30.31 -8.97 27.70
N VAL A 415 29.40 -7.99 27.72
CA VAL A 415 28.33 -7.89 26.73
C VAL A 415 28.88 -7.61 25.33
N GLU A 416 29.88 -6.74 25.18
CA GLU A 416 30.53 -6.47 23.90
C GLU A 416 31.21 -7.71 23.31
N LEU A 417 31.93 -8.49 24.14
CA LEU A 417 32.59 -9.71 23.71
C LEU A 417 31.59 -10.84 23.43
N LEU A 418 30.54 -10.95 24.23
CA LEU A 418 29.44 -11.87 23.98
C LEU A 418 28.75 -11.54 22.65
N TYR A 419 28.45 -10.27 22.40
CA TYR A 419 27.86 -9.80 21.15
C TYR A 419 28.80 -10.04 19.96
N ARG A 420 30.10 -9.82 20.11
CA ARG A 420 31.08 -10.11 19.05
C ARG A 420 31.06 -11.59 18.68
N SER A 421 31.06 -12.49 19.68
CA SER A 421 30.94 -13.92 19.40
C SER A 421 29.58 -14.29 18.82
N PHE A 422 28.52 -13.63 19.26
CA PHE A 422 27.17 -13.82 18.75
C PHE A 422 27.08 -13.39 17.28
N SER A 423 27.66 -12.26 16.89
CA SER A 423 27.59 -11.72 15.53
C SER A 423 28.46 -12.49 14.53
N ASN A 424 29.52 -13.15 14.99
CA ASN A 424 30.42 -13.92 14.13
C ASN A 424 29.95 -15.35 13.86
N GLU A 425 28.86 -15.80 14.50
CA GLU A 425 28.34 -17.14 14.34
C GLU A 425 27.45 -17.25 13.09
N ASP A 426 27.50 -18.39 12.39
CA ASP A 426 26.63 -18.64 11.24
C ASP A 426 25.25 -19.15 11.68
N TYR A 427 24.19 -18.40 11.35
CA TYR A 427 22.81 -18.72 11.71
C TYR A 427 22.03 -19.39 10.58
N ILE A 428 21.18 -20.36 10.97
CA ILE A 428 20.14 -20.91 10.09
C ILE A 428 19.14 -19.82 9.76
N ALA A 429 18.63 -19.81 8.53
CA ALA A 429 17.62 -18.85 8.08
C ALA A 429 16.41 -18.75 9.05
N PRO A 430 15.83 -17.54 9.21
CA PRO A 430 14.65 -17.29 10.03
C PRO A 430 13.44 -18.14 9.61
N PRO A 431 12.47 -18.36 10.52
CA PRO A 431 11.22 -19.05 10.20
C PRO A 431 10.44 -18.35 9.09
N THR A 432 10.03 -19.14 8.10
CA THR A 432 9.29 -18.67 6.91
C THR A 432 7.79 -18.55 7.16
N ASP A 433 7.28 -19.06 8.28
CA ASP A 433 5.86 -19.06 8.65
C ASP A 433 5.36 -17.71 9.19
N THR A 434 6.27 -16.74 9.30
CA THR A 434 6.01 -15.35 9.72
C THR A 434 5.62 -14.45 8.54
N VAL A 435 5.79 -14.93 7.30
CA VAL A 435 5.50 -14.20 6.08
C VAL A 435 4.12 -14.61 5.55
N VAL A 436 3.26 -13.62 5.32
CA VAL A 436 1.91 -13.81 4.77
C VAL A 436 1.86 -13.22 3.35
N PRO A 437 2.16 -14.02 2.31
CA PRO A 437 2.07 -13.58 0.91
C PRO A 437 0.61 -13.38 0.47
N VAL A 438 0.39 -12.86 -0.73
CA VAL A 438 -0.93 -12.84 -1.39
C VAL A 438 -1.25 -14.21 -1.99
N GLY A 439 -0.25 -14.86 -2.58
CA GLY A 439 -0.35 -16.16 -3.28
C GLY A 439 -0.53 -16.00 -4.79
N GLU A 440 0.03 -16.94 -5.56
CA GLU A 440 0.04 -16.89 -7.04
C GLU A 440 -1.37 -16.83 -7.62
N GLU A 441 -2.25 -17.74 -7.21
CA GLU A 441 -3.60 -17.86 -7.75
C GLU A 441 -4.46 -16.60 -7.49
N VAL A 442 -4.43 -16.11 -6.25
CA VAL A 442 -5.18 -14.90 -5.85
C VAL A 442 -4.64 -13.67 -6.59
N PHE A 443 -3.32 -13.56 -6.73
CA PHE A 443 -2.71 -12.43 -7.40
C PHE A 443 -3.04 -12.43 -8.91
N GLU A 444 -2.89 -13.57 -9.58
CA GLU A 444 -3.22 -13.72 -11.00
C GLU A 444 -4.70 -13.46 -11.27
N GLN A 445 -5.61 -14.08 -10.50
CA GLN A 445 -7.05 -13.88 -10.63
C GLN A 445 -7.45 -12.42 -10.40
N THR A 446 -6.84 -11.74 -9.42
CA THR A 446 -7.13 -10.34 -9.13
C THR A 446 -6.77 -9.46 -10.32
N ILE A 447 -5.59 -9.64 -10.90
CA ILE A 447 -5.14 -8.85 -12.04
C ILE A 447 -6.00 -9.17 -13.28
N GLN A 448 -6.37 -10.44 -13.48
CA GLN A 448 -7.28 -10.83 -14.57
C GLN A 448 -8.63 -10.12 -14.48
N LEU A 449 -9.23 -10.09 -13.28
CA LEU A 449 -10.52 -9.42 -13.05
C LEU A 449 -10.44 -7.89 -13.06
N ALA A 450 -9.27 -7.32 -12.78
CA ALA A 450 -9.09 -5.87 -12.71
C ALA A 450 -8.87 -5.22 -14.08
N TYR A 451 -8.09 -5.86 -14.96
CA TYR A 451 -7.65 -5.26 -16.22
C TYR A 451 -8.01 -6.08 -17.47
N ASN A 452 -8.62 -7.25 -17.30
CA ASN A 452 -8.95 -8.18 -18.38
C ASN A 452 -7.84 -8.33 -19.45
N PRO A 453 -6.59 -8.64 -19.05
CA PRO A 453 -5.48 -8.80 -19.98
C PRO A 453 -5.63 -10.09 -20.81
N ASP A 454 -4.97 -10.13 -21.97
CA ASP A 454 -4.85 -11.34 -22.79
C ASP A 454 -4.00 -12.42 -22.09
N PHE A 455 -3.07 -11.97 -21.24
CA PHE A 455 -2.18 -12.81 -20.47
C PHE A 455 -1.89 -12.20 -19.10
N ALA A 456 -2.06 -12.98 -18.04
CA ALA A 456 -1.58 -12.69 -16.70
C ALA A 456 -0.82 -13.91 -16.17
N THR A 457 0.28 -13.69 -15.45
CA THR A 457 0.93 -14.77 -14.69
C THR A 457 1.54 -14.21 -13.42
N ALA A 458 1.29 -14.90 -12.30
CA ALA A 458 1.90 -14.59 -11.02
C ALA A 458 2.93 -15.67 -10.60
N VAL A 459 3.94 -15.25 -9.84
CA VAL A 459 4.96 -16.11 -9.25
C VAL A 459 5.19 -15.66 -7.81
N THR A 460 5.05 -16.58 -6.87
CA THR A 460 5.30 -16.40 -5.44
C THR A 460 6.49 -17.27 -5.08
N ARG A 461 7.63 -16.63 -4.85
CA ARG A 461 8.84 -17.33 -4.45
C ARG A 461 8.71 -17.83 -3.01
N LYS A 462 9.38 -18.94 -2.72
CA LYS A 462 9.49 -19.43 -1.34
C LYS A 462 10.15 -18.34 -0.49
N PRO A 463 9.69 -18.13 0.76
CA PRO A 463 10.30 -17.12 1.61
C PRO A 463 11.80 -17.39 1.79
N THR A 464 12.60 -16.35 1.64
CA THR A 464 14.05 -16.34 1.80
C THR A 464 14.45 -15.43 2.96
N SER A 465 15.75 -15.30 3.21
CA SER A 465 16.27 -14.42 4.26
C SER A 465 17.50 -13.64 3.82
N GLY A 466 17.48 -12.33 4.07
CA GLY A 466 18.61 -11.43 3.86
C GLY A 466 18.90 -10.65 5.14
N LYS A 467 20.17 -10.56 5.57
CA LYS A 467 20.58 -9.91 6.82
C LYS A 467 19.79 -10.38 8.07
N GLY A 468 19.41 -11.67 8.10
CA GLY A 468 18.60 -12.24 9.18
C GLY A 468 17.09 -11.95 9.11
N LEU A 469 16.62 -11.26 8.09
CA LEU A 469 15.22 -10.85 7.95
C LEU A 469 14.50 -11.77 6.95
N SER A 470 13.41 -12.43 7.37
CA SER A 470 12.57 -13.25 6.48
C SER A 470 11.69 -12.38 5.59
N PHE A 471 11.65 -12.71 4.29
CA PHE A 471 10.74 -12.10 3.34
C PHE A 471 10.41 -13.04 2.18
N ALA A 472 9.28 -12.82 1.53
CA ALA A 472 8.91 -13.46 0.26
C ALA A 472 8.74 -12.39 -0.82
N VAL A 473 9.03 -12.78 -2.06
CA VAL A 473 8.84 -11.93 -3.23
C VAL A 473 7.77 -12.54 -4.12
N GLU A 474 6.82 -11.71 -4.53
CA GLU A 474 5.78 -12.05 -5.48
C GLU A 474 5.84 -11.10 -6.67
N VAL A 475 5.70 -11.64 -7.87
CA VAL A 475 5.72 -10.88 -9.12
C VAL A 475 4.53 -11.28 -9.95
N CYS A 476 3.89 -10.31 -10.59
CA CYS A 476 2.88 -10.56 -11.60
C CYS A 476 3.22 -9.78 -12.88
N ILE A 477 3.06 -10.41 -14.04
CA ILE A 477 3.15 -9.77 -15.35
C ILE A 477 1.80 -9.89 -16.03
N ALA A 478 1.24 -8.75 -16.47
CA ALA A 478 0.01 -8.70 -17.25
C ALA A 478 0.25 -7.99 -18.59
N TYR A 479 -0.35 -8.49 -19.66
CA TYR A 479 -0.10 -8.02 -21.02
C TYR A 479 -1.36 -8.08 -21.89
N GLY A 480 -1.55 -7.04 -22.72
CA GLY A 480 -2.64 -6.96 -23.69
C GLY A 480 -4.00 -6.62 -23.07
N GLY A 481 -5.08 -6.92 -23.80
CA GLY A 481 -6.45 -6.61 -23.39
C GLY A 481 -6.69 -5.10 -23.21
N GLU A 482 -7.29 -4.71 -22.09
CA GLU A 482 -7.58 -3.29 -21.78
C GLU A 482 -6.36 -2.50 -21.27
N ILE A 483 -5.20 -3.14 -21.16
CA ILE A 483 -3.96 -2.49 -20.72
C ILE A 483 -3.44 -1.58 -21.83
N LYS A 484 -3.57 -0.27 -21.60
CA LYS A 484 -3.03 0.74 -22.51
C LYS A 484 -1.50 0.75 -22.49
N PRO A 485 -0.83 0.98 -23.64
CA PRO A 485 0.60 1.20 -23.68
C PRO A 485 0.99 2.36 -22.77
N ALA A 486 1.85 2.09 -21.80
CA ALA A 486 2.31 3.11 -20.87
C ALA A 486 3.18 4.15 -21.58
N SER A 487 2.93 5.43 -21.29
CA SER A 487 3.75 6.55 -21.79
C SER A 487 5.09 6.68 -21.04
N SER A 488 5.16 6.16 -19.81
CA SER A 488 6.32 6.27 -18.95
C SER A 488 6.55 5.01 -18.12
N ALA A 489 7.81 4.75 -17.77
CA ALA A 489 8.21 3.59 -16.99
C ALA A 489 7.51 3.47 -15.60
N PRO A 490 7.24 4.55 -14.84
CA PRO A 490 6.49 4.46 -13.58
C PRO A 490 5.08 3.91 -13.72
N MET A 491 4.45 4.05 -14.89
CA MET A 491 3.11 3.51 -15.13
C MET A 491 3.13 2.01 -15.41
N VAL A 492 4.27 1.45 -15.82
CA VAL A 492 4.46 0.01 -16.05
C VAL A 492 4.72 -0.75 -14.76
N LEU A 493 5.61 -0.22 -13.91
CA LEU A 493 6.11 -0.93 -12.74
C LEU A 493 5.39 -0.51 -11.45
N TRP A 494 4.54 -1.38 -10.93
CA TRP A 494 3.78 -1.17 -9.70
C TRP A 494 4.44 -1.91 -8.54
N ARG A 495 4.76 -1.16 -7.48
CA ARG A 495 5.57 -1.64 -6.36
C ARG A 495 4.73 -1.73 -5.09
N PHE A 496 4.88 -2.83 -4.37
CA PHE A 496 4.17 -3.10 -3.14
C PHE A 496 5.10 -3.66 -2.06
N VAL A 497 4.84 -3.26 -0.83
CA VAL A 497 5.52 -3.80 0.35
C VAL A 497 4.46 -4.09 1.41
N ASN A 498 4.38 -5.33 1.90
CA ASN A 498 3.35 -5.77 2.84
C ASN A 498 1.94 -5.33 2.41
N ARG A 499 1.61 -5.51 1.13
CA ARG A 499 0.32 -5.13 0.49
C ARG A 499 0.03 -3.62 0.47
N VAL A 500 1.02 -2.78 0.79
CA VAL A 500 0.95 -1.33 0.71
C VAL A 500 1.61 -0.86 -0.58
N PRO A 501 0.88 -0.15 -1.47
CA PRO A 501 1.46 0.46 -2.67
C PRO A 501 2.54 1.50 -2.35
N LYS A 502 3.52 1.64 -3.26
CA LYS A 502 4.61 2.60 -3.15
C LYS A 502 4.70 3.44 -4.43
N LEU A 503 4.36 4.73 -4.33
CA LEU A 503 4.27 5.63 -5.48
C LEU A 503 5.52 6.49 -5.66
N ARG A 504 6.28 6.75 -4.60
CA ARG A 504 7.41 7.71 -4.60
C ARG A 504 8.77 7.02 -4.54
N ASP A 505 9.81 7.77 -4.91
CA ASP A 505 11.20 7.34 -4.82
C ASP A 505 11.49 6.08 -5.66
N ASN A 506 10.94 6.05 -6.88
CA ASN A 506 11.00 4.89 -7.78
C ASN A 506 12.45 4.51 -8.11
N SER A 507 13.27 5.44 -8.61
CA SER A 507 14.64 5.18 -9.09
C SER A 507 15.57 4.60 -8.01
N ASP A 508 15.39 5.03 -6.77
CA ASP A 508 16.24 4.64 -5.65
C ASP A 508 15.78 3.35 -4.98
N CYS A 509 14.62 2.82 -5.35
CA CYS A 509 14.06 1.63 -4.71
C CYS A 509 14.71 0.34 -5.25
N ALA A 510 14.99 -0.60 -4.35
CA ALA A 510 15.55 -1.91 -4.72
C ALA A 510 14.71 -2.65 -5.77
N THR A 511 13.36 -2.57 -5.71
CA THR A 511 12.49 -3.23 -6.70
C THR A 511 12.65 -2.64 -8.11
N TRP A 512 12.90 -1.33 -8.22
CA TRP A 512 13.13 -0.68 -9.51
C TRP A 512 14.47 -1.09 -10.10
N LYS A 513 15.52 -1.05 -9.27
CA LYS A 513 16.87 -1.49 -9.66
C LYS A 513 16.89 -2.97 -10.06
N ALA A 514 16.17 -3.83 -9.35
CA ALA A 514 16.03 -5.24 -9.71
C ALA A 514 15.31 -5.41 -11.06
N ALA A 515 14.21 -4.69 -11.30
CA ALA A 515 13.49 -4.73 -12.58
C ALA A 515 14.34 -4.23 -13.75
N ALA A 516 15.10 -3.15 -13.56
CA ALA A 516 16.02 -2.63 -14.58
C ALA A 516 17.21 -3.59 -14.87
N SER A 517 17.60 -4.42 -13.89
CA SER A 517 18.69 -5.40 -14.05
C SER A 517 18.32 -6.64 -14.87
N VAL A 518 17.04 -6.85 -15.17
CA VAL A 518 16.55 -7.96 -15.99
C VAL A 518 16.74 -7.63 -17.46
N ASN A 519 17.30 -8.56 -18.23
CA ASN A 519 17.42 -8.41 -19.68
C ASN A 519 16.07 -8.74 -20.37
N TRP A 520 15.17 -7.76 -20.45
CA TRP A 520 13.83 -7.91 -21.01
C TRP A 520 13.79 -8.26 -22.50
N LYS A 521 14.85 -7.95 -23.25
CA LYS A 521 14.98 -8.34 -24.67
C LYS A 521 14.94 -9.86 -24.84
N ASN A 522 15.47 -10.62 -23.88
CA ASN A 522 15.42 -12.09 -23.87
C ASN A 522 13.99 -12.64 -23.78
N TYR A 523 13.05 -11.81 -23.32
CA TYR A 523 11.62 -12.12 -23.19
C TYR A 523 10.76 -11.42 -24.24
N LYS A 524 11.39 -10.88 -25.31
CA LYS A 524 10.73 -10.18 -26.43
C LYS A 524 9.97 -8.91 -26.01
N LEU A 525 10.41 -8.26 -24.94
CA LEU A 525 9.87 -6.98 -24.51
C LEU A 525 10.87 -5.87 -24.85
N PRO A 526 10.44 -4.81 -25.58
CA PRO A 526 11.26 -3.62 -25.74
C PRO A 526 11.39 -2.92 -24.38
N THR A 527 12.41 -2.06 -24.22
CA THR A 527 12.68 -1.36 -22.97
C THR A 527 12.74 0.15 -23.19
N PHE A 528 12.41 0.91 -22.15
CA PHE A 528 12.78 2.32 -22.05
C PHE A 528 14.29 2.45 -21.75
N ASP A 529 14.81 3.68 -21.81
CA ASP A 529 16.23 3.98 -21.56
C ASP A 529 16.70 3.60 -20.14
N ASN A 530 15.75 3.55 -19.19
CA ASN A 530 16.01 3.17 -17.80
C ASN A 530 15.94 1.65 -17.55
N GLY A 531 15.84 0.83 -18.60
CA GLY A 531 15.84 -0.64 -18.50
C GLY A 531 14.50 -1.27 -18.08
N ILE A 532 13.45 -0.47 -17.85
CA ILE A 532 12.09 -0.96 -17.58
C ILE A 532 11.43 -1.37 -18.91
N PRO A 533 10.64 -2.46 -18.95
CA PRO A 533 10.01 -2.90 -20.18
C PRO A 533 8.92 -1.92 -20.64
N ARG A 534 8.69 -1.87 -21.95
CA ARG A 534 7.75 -0.98 -22.65
C ARG A 534 6.73 -1.81 -23.42
N GLY A 535 5.49 -1.33 -23.48
CA GLY A 535 4.40 -1.94 -24.24
C GLY A 535 3.07 -1.89 -23.50
N PRO A 536 2.02 -2.56 -24.01
CA PRO A 536 0.76 -2.78 -23.30
C PRO A 536 0.96 -3.84 -22.21
N LEU A 537 1.71 -3.46 -21.17
CA LEU A 537 2.30 -4.34 -20.16
C LEU A 537 2.23 -3.65 -18.80
N MET A 538 1.89 -4.42 -17.77
CA MET A 538 2.07 -4.04 -16.37
C MET A 538 2.89 -5.09 -15.64
N VAL A 539 3.82 -4.63 -14.82
CA VAL A 539 4.67 -5.47 -13.96
C VAL A 539 4.40 -5.08 -12.52
N PHE A 540 4.02 -6.05 -11.71
CA PHE A 540 3.75 -5.86 -10.28
C PHE A 540 4.83 -6.59 -9.47
N ILE A 541 5.42 -5.91 -8.49
CA ILE A 541 6.40 -6.49 -7.57
C ILE A 541 5.93 -6.27 -6.14
N HIS A 542 5.79 -7.35 -5.38
CA HIS A 542 5.40 -7.33 -3.99
C HIS A 542 6.48 -7.99 -3.12
N VAL A 543 6.90 -7.29 -2.06
CA VAL A 543 7.80 -7.83 -1.04
C VAL A 543 7.03 -7.92 0.27
N ALA A 544 6.90 -9.13 0.82
CA ALA A 544 6.18 -9.39 2.06
C ALA A 544 7.13 -9.89 3.15
N GLY A 545 6.99 -9.39 4.38
CA GLY A 545 7.66 -9.96 5.54
C GLY A 545 7.55 -9.10 6.80
N ALA A 546 7.70 -9.74 7.96
CA ALA A 546 7.59 -9.10 9.26
C ALA A 546 8.63 -7.99 9.46
N TYR A 547 9.83 -8.15 8.92
CA TYR A 547 10.96 -7.23 9.11
C TYR A 547 11.23 -6.29 7.95
N VAL A 548 10.43 -6.34 6.88
CA VAL A 548 10.63 -5.47 5.72
C VAL A 548 10.50 -3.98 6.09
N HIS A 549 9.80 -3.66 7.18
CA HIS A 549 9.72 -2.30 7.71
C HIS A 549 11.08 -1.71 8.16
N VAL A 550 12.08 -2.55 8.43
CA VAL A 550 13.46 -2.13 8.77
C VAL A 550 14.31 -1.93 7.50
N MET A 551 13.83 -2.42 6.35
CA MET A 551 14.53 -2.32 5.07
C MET A 551 14.22 -1.03 4.30
N PHE A 552 13.47 -0.07 4.85
CA PHE A 552 13.21 1.19 4.17
C PHE A 552 14.40 2.16 4.27
N LYS A 553 14.67 2.92 3.19
CA LYS A 553 15.72 3.95 3.19
C LYS A 553 15.40 5.16 4.07
N GLY A 554 14.11 5.50 4.22
CA GLY A 554 13.65 6.67 4.95
C GLY A 554 12.36 6.43 5.73
N GLN A 555 12.04 7.36 6.64
CA GLN A 555 10.88 7.26 7.53
C GLN A 555 9.53 7.37 6.82
N SER A 556 9.51 7.93 5.60
CA SER A 556 8.34 8.00 4.71
C SER A 556 7.92 6.65 4.12
N LYS A 557 8.78 5.61 4.22
CA LYS A 557 8.53 4.22 3.83
C LYS A 557 8.06 4.03 2.37
N GLN A 558 8.70 4.75 1.44
CA GLN A 558 8.39 4.71 0.00
C GLN A 558 9.38 3.88 -0.85
N ALA A 559 10.63 3.77 -0.41
CA ALA A 559 11.67 3.02 -1.10
C ALA A 559 12.39 2.02 -0.19
N LEU A 560 12.54 0.79 -0.67
CA LEU A 560 13.36 -0.24 -0.05
C LEU A 560 14.84 0.03 -0.32
N ALA A 561 15.65 -0.19 0.72
CA ALA A 561 17.09 -0.15 0.68
C ALA A 561 17.65 -1.29 -0.17
N GLU A 562 18.83 -1.04 -0.75
CA GLU A 562 19.51 -2.03 -1.57
C GLU A 562 20.13 -3.11 -0.69
N ASP A 563 19.75 -4.34 -0.99
CA ASP A 563 20.29 -5.53 -0.37
C ASP A 563 20.50 -6.57 -1.46
N GLU A 564 21.69 -7.18 -1.51
CA GLU A 564 22.05 -8.10 -2.59
C GLU A 564 21.15 -9.32 -2.65
N VAL A 565 20.72 -9.84 -1.49
CA VAL A 565 19.82 -10.99 -1.42
C VAL A 565 18.44 -10.60 -1.93
N LEU A 566 17.93 -9.44 -1.51
CA LEU A 566 16.65 -8.91 -1.98
C LEU A 566 16.65 -8.66 -3.50
N LEU A 567 17.67 -7.98 -4.03
CA LEU A 567 17.80 -7.69 -5.46
C LEU A 567 17.84 -8.97 -6.29
N ARG A 568 18.63 -9.95 -5.85
CA ARG A 568 18.75 -11.25 -6.50
C ARG A 568 17.41 -11.99 -6.51
N GLU A 569 16.70 -12.02 -5.39
CA GLU A 569 15.43 -12.74 -5.29
C GLU A 569 14.34 -12.10 -6.16
N ILE A 570 14.27 -10.77 -6.21
CA ILE A 570 13.35 -10.05 -7.09
C ILE A 570 13.67 -10.33 -8.57
N LYS A 571 14.96 -10.30 -8.92
CA LYS A 571 15.41 -10.61 -10.29
C LYS A 571 15.00 -12.02 -10.70
N LEU A 572 15.23 -13.02 -9.84
CA LEU A 572 14.86 -14.42 -10.11
C LEU A 572 13.34 -14.60 -10.28
N ALA A 573 12.53 -13.90 -9.48
CA ALA A 573 11.08 -13.91 -9.60
C ALA A 573 10.60 -13.32 -10.94
N LEU A 574 11.17 -12.17 -11.34
CA LEU A 574 10.87 -11.52 -12.62
C LEU A 574 11.29 -12.38 -13.81
N GLU A 575 12.45 -13.03 -13.73
CA GLU A 575 12.90 -13.94 -14.79
C GLU A 575 12.00 -15.16 -14.94
N ASP A 576 11.48 -15.71 -13.84
CA ASP A 576 10.55 -16.85 -13.92
C ASP A 576 9.21 -16.44 -14.57
N ALA A 577 8.64 -15.31 -14.16
CA ALA A 577 7.46 -14.74 -14.82
C ALA A 577 7.75 -14.40 -16.30
N GLY A 578 8.92 -13.85 -16.60
CA GLY A 578 9.39 -13.54 -17.96
C GLY A 578 9.50 -14.77 -18.86
N ARG A 579 9.96 -15.91 -18.34
CA ARG A 579 9.99 -17.19 -19.09
C ARG A 579 8.59 -17.66 -19.46
N ARG A 580 7.62 -17.55 -18.56
CA ARG A 580 6.21 -17.89 -18.83
C ARG A 580 5.62 -16.94 -19.89
N PHE A 581 5.86 -15.65 -19.76
CA PHE A 581 5.48 -14.64 -20.75
C PHE A 581 6.06 -14.91 -22.15
N ARG A 582 7.36 -15.21 -22.24
CA ARG A 582 8.02 -15.53 -23.52
C ARG A 582 7.36 -16.71 -24.23
N ARG A 583 6.94 -17.74 -23.49
CA ARG A 583 6.22 -18.90 -24.06
C ARG A 583 4.88 -18.47 -24.66
N PHE A 584 4.13 -17.61 -23.98
CA PHE A 584 2.88 -17.05 -24.49
C PHE A 584 3.08 -16.26 -25.79
N ILE A 585 3.99 -15.28 -25.79
CA ILE A 585 4.27 -14.46 -27.00
C ILE A 585 4.79 -15.31 -28.16
N THR A 586 5.66 -16.28 -27.88
CA THR A 586 6.20 -17.16 -28.93
C THR A 586 5.12 -18.04 -29.54
N ARG A 587 4.18 -18.55 -28.73
CA ARG A 587 3.01 -19.29 -29.24
C ARG A 587 2.13 -18.38 -30.11
N ARG A 588 1.86 -17.15 -29.67
CA ARG A 588 1.06 -16.17 -30.43
C ARG A 588 1.69 -15.80 -31.76
N GLU A 589 2.99 -15.50 -31.78
CA GLU A 589 3.73 -15.23 -33.03
C GLU A 589 3.73 -16.44 -33.97
N THR A 590 3.91 -17.65 -33.43
CA THR A 590 3.91 -18.87 -34.25
C THR A 590 2.54 -19.12 -34.87
N ALA A 591 1.47 -18.87 -34.11
CA ALA A 591 0.10 -18.93 -34.62
C ALA A 591 -0.11 -17.90 -35.74
N ARG A 592 0.26 -16.64 -35.52
CA ARG A 592 0.16 -15.58 -36.55
C ARG A 592 0.98 -15.89 -37.81
N ARG A 593 2.19 -16.44 -37.68
CA ARG A 593 2.99 -16.86 -38.85
C ARG A 593 2.35 -17.99 -39.62
N LYS A 594 1.73 -18.96 -38.92
CA LYS A 594 1.00 -20.06 -39.57
C LYS A 594 -0.24 -19.56 -40.27
N ALA A 595 -0.99 -18.66 -39.64
CA ALA A 595 -2.18 -18.03 -40.19
C ALA A 595 -1.85 -17.20 -41.45
N LYS A 596 -0.84 -16.31 -41.38
CA LYS A 596 -0.34 -15.58 -42.54
C LYS A 596 0.12 -16.50 -43.68
N ARG A 597 0.84 -17.58 -43.35
CA ARG A 597 1.26 -18.57 -44.37
C ARG A 597 0.06 -19.30 -44.98
N ALA A 598 -0.94 -19.64 -44.17
CA ALA A 598 -2.18 -20.27 -44.64
C ALA A 598 -2.95 -19.33 -45.58
N GLY A 599 -3.10 -18.05 -45.22
CA GLY A 599 -3.73 -17.02 -46.07
C GLY A 599 -3.02 -16.87 -47.41
N ILE A 600 -1.68 -16.75 -47.41
CA ILE A 600 -0.88 -16.70 -48.64
C ILE A 600 -1.10 -17.96 -49.50
N LEU A 601 -1.06 -19.15 -48.89
CA LEU A 601 -1.29 -20.41 -49.62
C LEU A 601 -2.70 -20.50 -50.21
N ALA A 602 -3.72 -19.96 -49.51
CA ALA A 602 -5.08 -19.91 -50.00
C ALA A 602 -5.21 -19.00 -51.24
N MET A 603 -4.54 -17.84 -51.25
CA MET A 603 -4.53 -16.93 -52.41
C MET A 603 -3.93 -17.59 -53.66
N TYR A 604 -2.86 -18.37 -53.51
CA TYR A 604 -2.21 -19.07 -54.64
C TYR A 604 -2.83 -20.43 -54.97
N ALA A 605 -3.76 -20.94 -54.14
CA ALA A 605 -4.35 -22.27 -54.31
C ALA A 605 -5.02 -22.43 -55.68
N ASP A 606 -5.73 -21.41 -56.13
CA ASP A 606 -6.49 -21.44 -57.39
C ASP A 606 -5.55 -21.45 -58.62
N GLN A 607 -4.51 -20.59 -58.63
CA GLN A 607 -3.51 -20.55 -59.70
C GLN A 607 -2.68 -21.85 -59.77
N PHE A 608 -2.34 -22.41 -58.61
CA PHE A 608 -1.63 -23.67 -58.51
C PHE A 608 -2.48 -24.85 -59.01
N ALA A 609 -3.77 -24.90 -58.62
CA ALA A 609 -4.70 -25.91 -59.10
C ALA A 609 -4.89 -25.86 -60.63
N GLN A 610 -5.01 -24.66 -61.21
CA GLN A 610 -5.10 -24.46 -62.66
C GLN A 610 -3.84 -24.95 -63.40
N SER A 611 -2.66 -24.60 -62.88
CA SER A 611 -1.38 -25.00 -63.46
C SER A 611 -1.17 -26.53 -63.41
N LEU A 612 -1.49 -27.16 -62.28
CA LEU A 612 -1.45 -28.63 -62.10
C LEU A 612 -2.34 -29.37 -63.10
N ILE A 613 -3.54 -28.87 -63.33
CA ILE A 613 -4.51 -29.47 -64.27
C ILE A 613 -4.08 -29.29 -65.70
N THR A 614 -3.48 -28.13 -66.02
CA THR A 614 -2.95 -27.87 -67.36
C THR A 614 -1.88 -28.89 -67.72
N ILE A 615 -0.97 -29.20 -66.78
CA ILE A 615 0.06 -30.24 -66.94
C ILE A 615 -0.57 -31.65 -66.94
N ALA A 616 -1.48 -31.94 -66.01
CA ALA A 616 -2.04 -33.28 -65.83
C ALA A 616 -2.99 -33.72 -66.96
N ASN A 617 -3.63 -32.76 -67.64
CA ASN A 617 -4.50 -33.00 -68.78
C ASN A 617 -3.79 -32.85 -70.14
N ASP A 618 -2.49 -32.54 -70.15
CA ASP A 618 -1.75 -32.37 -71.40
C ASP A 618 -1.73 -33.69 -72.22
N GLY A 619 -2.10 -33.58 -73.50
CA GLY A 619 -2.21 -34.73 -74.42
C GLY A 619 -3.46 -35.63 -74.28
N ARG A 620 -4.47 -35.30 -73.48
CA ARG A 620 -5.69 -36.14 -73.30
C ARG A 620 -6.98 -35.47 -73.83
N LYS A 621 -7.79 -36.21 -74.61
CA LYS A 621 -9.07 -35.74 -75.21
C LYS A 621 -10.22 -35.51 -74.22
N LYS A 622 -10.11 -35.98 -72.98
CA LYS A 622 -11.08 -35.73 -71.89
C LYS A 622 -10.32 -35.34 -70.62
N PRO A 623 -10.66 -34.23 -69.96
CA PRO A 623 -10.05 -33.85 -68.70
C PRO A 623 -10.42 -34.87 -67.62
N LEU A 624 -9.43 -35.36 -66.87
CA LEU A 624 -9.63 -36.39 -65.84
C LEU A 624 -9.90 -35.76 -64.46
N PHE A 625 -9.50 -34.51 -64.26
CA PHE A 625 -9.57 -33.77 -63.00
C PHE A 625 -10.13 -32.37 -63.22
N ASP A 626 -10.90 -31.89 -62.25
CA ASP A 626 -11.52 -30.57 -62.21
C ASP A 626 -10.80 -29.61 -61.25
N ALA A 627 -10.66 -28.35 -61.67
CA ALA A 627 -9.89 -27.31 -60.99
C ALA A 627 -10.54 -26.87 -59.70
N GLU A 628 -11.85 -26.76 -59.71
CA GLU A 628 -12.62 -26.32 -58.56
C GLU A 628 -12.63 -27.38 -57.45
N THR A 629 -12.65 -28.66 -57.84
CA THR A 629 -12.57 -29.80 -56.92
C THR A 629 -11.18 -29.92 -56.26
N ILE A 630 -10.09 -29.62 -56.98
CA ILE A 630 -8.73 -29.64 -56.41
C ILE A 630 -8.48 -28.39 -55.55
N ALA A 631 -8.90 -27.23 -56.02
CA ALA A 631 -8.78 -25.97 -55.27
C ALA A 631 -9.58 -26.01 -53.96
N SER A 632 -10.80 -26.55 -53.97
CA SER A 632 -11.60 -26.72 -52.74
C SER A 632 -10.93 -27.69 -51.75
N LYS A 633 -10.37 -28.81 -52.20
CA LYS A 633 -9.61 -29.72 -51.31
C LYS A 633 -8.36 -29.07 -50.71
N ILE A 634 -7.67 -28.23 -51.47
CA ILE A 634 -6.52 -27.48 -50.98
C ILE A 634 -6.99 -26.44 -49.95
N ARG A 635 -8.04 -25.68 -50.24
CA ARG A 635 -8.63 -24.71 -49.30
C ARG A 635 -9.15 -25.38 -48.04
N ASP A 636 -9.88 -26.50 -48.15
CA ASP A 636 -10.37 -27.28 -47.00
C ASP A 636 -9.22 -27.76 -46.10
N SER A 637 -8.08 -28.14 -46.69
CA SER A 637 -6.88 -28.53 -45.93
C SER A 637 -6.17 -27.37 -45.24
N ILE A 638 -6.42 -26.14 -45.70
CA ILE A 638 -5.87 -24.89 -45.16
C ILE A 638 -6.83 -24.28 -44.12
N THR A 639 -8.14 -24.53 -44.24
CA THR A 639 -9.16 -24.03 -43.31
C THR A 639 -8.93 -24.58 -41.90
N GLY A 640 -8.89 -23.68 -40.90
CA GLY A 640 -8.62 -24.01 -39.49
C GLY A 640 -7.37 -23.35 -38.89
N PHE A 641 -6.61 -22.59 -39.68
CA PHE A 641 -5.44 -21.81 -39.21
C PHE A 641 -5.65 -20.29 -39.20
N GLU A 642 -6.82 -19.80 -39.60
CA GLU A 642 -7.11 -18.36 -39.71
C GLU A 642 -7.41 -17.74 -38.33
N THR A 643 -6.84 -16.56 -38.08
CA THR A 643 -7.22 -15.69 -36.96
C THR A 643 -8.13 -14.57 -37.45
N VAL A 644 -9.02 -14.07 -36.59
CA VAL A 644 -10.03 -13.03 -36.93
C VAL A 644 -9.39 -11.76 -37.52
N GLU A 645 -8.23 -11.33 -37.01
CA GLU A 645 -7.47 -10.19 -37.55
C GLU A 645 -6.92 -10.43 -38.97
N ASP A 646 -6.62 -11.68 -39.31
CA ASP A 646 -6.04 -12.02 -40.62
C ASP A 646 -7.13 -12.11 -41.69
N GLN A 647 -8.40 -12.39 -41.31
CA GLN A 647 -9.54 -12.33 -42.23
C GLN A 647 -9.78 -10.89 -42.70
N GLU A 648 -9.67 -9.90 -41.80
CA GLU A 648 -9.79 -8.47 -42.14
C GLU A 648 -8.63 -7.96 -43.02
N GLU A 649 -7.38 -8.39 -42.78
CA GLU A 649 -6.24 -8.06 -43.65
C GLU A 649 -6.40 -8.68 -45.06
N THR A 650 -6.87 -9.93 -45.16
CA THR A 650 -7.10 -10.57 -46.48
C THR A 650 -8.24 -9.96 -47.29
N GLU A 651 -9.29 -9.44 -46.63
CA GLU A 651 -10.38 -8.73 -47.33
C GLU A 651 -9.90 -7.35 -47.83
N ALA A 652 -8.99 -6.69 -47.11
CA ALA A 652 -8.41 -5.39 -47.52
C ALA A 652 -7.42 -5.53 -48.69
N ASP A 653 -6.55 -6.55 -48.67
CA ASP A 653 -5.59 -6.81 -49.75
C ASP A 653 -6.28 -7.30 -51.05
N GLY A 654 -7.47 -7.90 -50.95
CA GLY A 654 -8.30 -8.29 -52.10
C GLY A 654 -8.86 -7.10 -52.92
N ILE A 655 -8.79 -5.88 -52.39
CA ILE A 655 -9.27 -4.65 -53.05
C ILE A 655 -8.09 -3.84 -53.64
N GLY A 656 -6.85 -4.19 -53.31
CA GLY A 656 -5.66 -3.42 -53.67
C GLY A 656 -4.54 -4.25 -54.30
N SER A 657 -4.77 -4.88 -55.44
CA SER A 657 -3.69 -5.50 -56.22
C SER A 657 -3.30 -4.64 -57.43
N ASP A 658 -2.42 -3.67 -57.18
CA ASP A 658 -1.40 -3.24 -58.15
C ASP A 658 -0.21 -2.73 -57.34
N LEU A 659 0.86 -3.54 -57.23
CA LEU A 659 2.27 -3.13 -57.14
C LEU A 659 3.19 -4.34 -56.88
N VAL A 660 3.76 -4.83 -57.99
CA VAL A 660 5.17 -5.12 -58.27
C VAL A 660 6.13 -5.45 -57.11
N ALA A 661 6.75 -6.63 -57.28
CA ALA A 661 8.09 -7.09 -56.92
C ALA A 661 9.06 -6.12 -56.20
N ASP A 662 9.59 -6.58 -55.07
CA ASP A 662 11.04 -6.79 -54.88
C ASP A 662 11.31 -7.51 -53.54
N MET A 663 11.88 -8.72 -53.62
CA MET A 663 12.56 -9.37 -52.50
C MET A 663 14.05 -9.39 -52.83
N PRO A 664 14.95 -8.87 -51.98
CA PRO A 664 16.38 -9.11 -52.14
C PRO A 664 16.69 -10.55 -51.73
N LEU A 665 17.34 -11.28 -52.63
CA LEU A 665 18.05 -12.52 -52.33
C LEU A 665 19.37 -12.13 -51.65
N ASP A 666 19.57 -12.60 -50.42
CA ASP A 666 20.88 -12.62 -49.77
C ASP A 666 21.79 -13.61 -50.53
N ASP A 667 22.68 -13.08 -51.36
CA ASP A 667 23.85 -13.81 -51.84
C ASP A 667 25.07 -13.35 -51.03
N GLU A 668 25.57 -14.25 -50.18
CA GLU A 668 26.90 -14.17 -49.59
C GLU A 668 27.94 -14.26 -50.71
N VAL A 669 28.62 -13.15 -51.01
CA VAL A 669 29.83 -13.14 -51.83
C VAL A 669 31.04 -12.86 -50.93
N VAL A 670 31.94 -13.83 -50.94
CA VAL A 670 33.27 -13.84 -50.33
C VAL A 670 34.14 -12.79 -51.02
N GLU A 671 34.64 -11.79 -50.27
CA GLU A 671 35.75 -10.95 -50.71
C GLU A 671 37.08 -11.59 -50.29
N GLU A 672 37.74 -12.25 -51.25
CA GLU A 672 39.21 -12.33 -51.28
C GLU A 672 39.73 -11.04 -51.91
N GLY A 673 40.68 -10.40 -51.23
CA GLY A 673 41.19 -9.08 -51.63
C GLY A 673 42.21 -9.11 -52.76
N GLU A 674 42.53 -7.92 -53.27
CA GLU A 674 43.85 -7.56 -53.81
C GLU A 674 43.97 -6.03 -53.98
N LEU A 675 45.06 -5.49 -53.39
CA LEU A 675 45.96 -4.43 -53.90
C LEU A 675 45.38 -3.19 -54.61
N GLU A 676 45.41 -2.03 -53.93
CA GLU A 676 46.48 -0.99 -54.03
C GLU A 676 46.29 0.10 -52.96
#